data_AF-D8QI87-F1
#
_entry.id   AF-D8QI87-F1
#
_cell.length_a   1.000
_cell.length_b   1.000
_cell.length_c   1.000
_cell.angle_alpha   90.00
_cell.angle_beta   90.00
_cell.angle_gamma   90.00
#
_symmetry.space_group_name_H-M   'P 1'
#
loop_
_entity.id
_entity.type
_entity.pdbx_description
1 polymer ?
#
loop_
_entity_poly.entity_id
_entity_poly.type
_entity_poly.pdbx_seq_one_letter_code
_entity_poly.pdbx_strand_id
1 'polypeptide(L)'
;MARSKVTLQDSVHQNTGGDTDNSIPSTRKRKKYDADDWERVARRTRRKLYTTEDKVEKLEGRISALQEAAEQGERRHIEELHVASRASGEMWWELQKTREGLTAEQMENTRIQRLLGEQDDRLAARLKELFDTKKSNRALSMQVLRRGGSARSKRTYYLRDSVVTADFQNRVRSKGAFTPAARAIALKLVLSGCAEHAVGGVIQELGRLVGIRRLNAIPRMSARTVSRIIAEGGIAAKIQLGYEIMRNTSLTASGDSTSHRRQEYDSRFVALKPVTATGTLSDTHVLRSLGVDASLNHSSEEQVRGLLKKLQQICEIFNRSPFAKRKGLEMSLTAFATRLRGTNGDHANDVKKDNKLLLMWKLELTKISLGYDKLRQMSPENAFCVIIPHARAVLLEVGGQAAWDALSDVVRAEKESAFMRSAAEEVGEQEYERLGASEKKRLSLFLFSGCCMHKELNSVKGGDTRMRTYYPNHPEVAPPVLLANKDNAAVLAGVKDGEQLTPAELRALSISGCGAVKATTLAGMICNNKDSKKGQHDRYIWYFDKELGPAVTARRFPDVSNTRFQSHCAASCEILVHLDLYRDFMRNGVYYKKEKPGFTNIEKNFFRALHCSTTLTEMAVLALYGLCVSCPYVRQIRGPGMSNLNALTLGPLHIRLRNFIEKLINDPSIILGDDAGYTTATFDGEEWERPGVFDAIVSLRPAMPHLQELLVEFLKGALETWERFTAEFDPSGDISQLTTEEQDEFWMPATNDANESALGGVRVNASARPNQTLHQFEAKDMFRRNDTQQFVDQEFIAEDHKFVRGEARLLQASRPQRQLQHAQVVHDEEEARRHQASEEQSNAKALERQIKLDNTVLITDAEKFVGVRKDALIDQLNYWRHRLLAKVEPNTKIPKNVDKVAELRKLLALFPGGVVPESERTIPKGKGHTLIVGPEAVLQDMPSISIASTEVVDHSVREEEGEEIDLLYESEVDDI
;
A
#
# COMPACT_ATOMS: atom_id res chain seq x y z
N MET A 1 -70.64 -14.90 -101.15
CA MET A 1 -70.85 -16.26 -101.71
C MET A 1 -71.36 -17.14 -100.56
N ALA A 2 -72.39 -17.99 -100.63
CA ALA A 2 -73.23 -18.51 -101.75
C ALA A 2 -74.76 -18.64 -101.37
N ARG A 3 -75.51 -19.68 -101.84
CA ARG A 3 -77.02 -19.87 -101.82
C ARG A 3 -77.46 -20.98 -100.80
N SER A 4 -78.71 -21.48 -100.55
CA SER A 4 -80.17 -21.40 -100.98
C SER A 4 -81.02 -22.19 -99.91
N LYS A 5 -82.37 -22.41 -99.80
CA LYS A 5 -83.72 -22.13 -100.42
C LYS A 5 -84.80 -22.34 -99.25
N VAL A 6 -86.15 -22.15 -99.22
CA VAL A 6 -87.38 -22.19 -100.09
C VAL A 6 -87.93 -23.64 -100.34
N THR A 7 -89.21 -24.06 -100.15
CA THR A 7 -90.57 -23.43 -100.38
C THR A 7 -91.62 -23.61 -99.22
N LEU A 8 -92.93 -23.93 -99.47
CA LEU A 8 -94.12 -23.57 -98.62
C LEU A 8 -95.47 -24.34 -98.91
N GLN A 9 -96.37 -24.39 -97.89
CA GLN A 9 -97.89 -24.37 -97.81
C GLN A 9 -98.94 -25.39 -98.38
N ASP A 10 -100.11 -25.40 -97.69
CA ASP A 10 -101.54 -25.79 -98.00
C ASP A 10 -102.11 -27.24 -97.85
N SER A 11 -103.40 -27.50 -98.18
CA SER A 11 -104.42 -28.10 -97.25
C SER A 11 -105.45 -29.19 -97.76
N VAL A 12 -106.29 -29.73 -96.83
CA VAL A 12 -107.64 -30.43 -96.97
C VAL A 12 -107.79 -31.99 -96.80
N HIS A 13 -108.88 -32.38 -96.08
CA HIS A 13 -109.70 -33.62 -95.87
C HIS A 13 -109.29 -35.13 -96.08
N GLN A 14 -109.96 -35.96 -95.22
CA GLN A 14 -110.56 -37.33 -95.39
C GLN A 14 -109.76 -38.67 -95.43
N ASN A 15 -109.92 -39.43 -94.32
CA ASN A 15 -110.57 -40.76 -94.17
C ASN A 15 -110.01 -42.12 -94.69
N THR A 16 -110.18 -43.15 -93.83
CA THR A 16 -110.29 -44.62 -94.05
C THR A 16 -109.20 -45.46 -94.76
N GLY A 17 -108.51 -46.29 -93.96
CA GLY A 17 -108.70 -47.77 -93.97
C GLY A 17 -107.84 -48.65 -94.90
N GLY A 18 -107.67 -49.93 -94.53
CA GLY A 18 -107.21 -51.00 -95.45
C GLY A 18 -106.10 -51.94 -94.95
N ASP A 19 -106.50 -53.00 -94.24
CA ASP A 19 -105.95 -54.38 -94.22
C ASP A 19 -104.46 -54.79 -94.05
N THR A 20 -104.41 -56.03 -93.56
CA THR A 20 -103.43 -57.15 -93.57
C THR A 20 -102.21 -57.10 -94.54
N ASP A 21 -101.15 -57.92 -94.37
CA ASP A 21 -101.08 -59.25 -93.74
C ASP A 21 -99.63 -59.66 -93.37
N ASN A 22 -99.50 -60.74 -92.58
CA ASN A 22 -98.46 -61.80 -92.63
C ASN A 22 -96.93 -61.45 -92.63
N SER A 23 -96.01 -62.30 -92.15
CA SER A 23 -96.15 -63.60 -91.47
C SER A 23 -94.89 -63.97 -90.66
N ILE A 24 -95.12 -64.74 -89.59
CA ILE A 24 -94.37 -65.95 -89.18
C ILE A 24 -92.87 -65.84 -88.72
N PRO A 25 -92.44 -66.62 -87.70
CA PRO A 25 -91.14 -66.45 -87.04
C PRO A 25 -90.27 -67.73 -87.01
N SER A 26 -89.09 -67.67 -86.38
CA SER A 26 -88.54 -68.79 -85.58
C SER A 26 -87.52 -68.24 -84.57
N THR A 27 -87.46 -68.58 -83.27
CA THR A 27 -87.75 -69.80 -82.46
C THR A 27 -86.75 -70.95 -82.60
N ARG A 28 -86.25 -71.45 -81.45
CA ARG A 28 -86.16 -72.88 -81.03
C ARG A 28 -85.39 -73.00 -79.69
N LYS A 29 -85.98 -73.55 -78.61
CA LYS A 29 -86.07 -74.99 -78.18
C LYS A 29 -84.86 -75.45 -77.30
N ARG A 30 -84.96 -76.38 -76.33
CA ARG A 30 -86.10 -77.02 -75.58
C ARG A 30 -85.54 -77.95 -74.48
N LYS A 31 -86.22 -78.08 -73.32
CA LYS A 31 -86.38 -79.27 -72.40
C LYS A 31 -86.61 -78.79 -70.95
N LYS A 32 -87.42 -79.43 -70.09
CA LYS A 32 -88.42 -80.52 -70.26
C LYS A 32 -89.36 -80.53 -69.02
N TYR A 33 -90.67 -80.63 -69.21
CA TYR A 33 -91.73 -80.97 -68.21
C TYR A 33 -92.87 -81.70 -68.97
N ASP A 34 -93.82 -82.34 -68.28
CA ASP A 34 -94.90 -83.13 -68.89
C ASP A 34 -96.33 -82.60 -68.64
N ALA A 35 -97.32 -83.47 -68.33
CA ALA A 35 -98.69 -83.33 -68.84
C ALA A 35 -99.85 -83.72 -67.90
N ASP A 36 -99.61 -83.93 -66.60
CA ASP A 36 -100.65 -84.41 -65.64
C ASP A 36 -101.66 -83.31 -65.20
N ASP A 37 -101.41 -82.04 -65.53
CA ASP A 37 -102.17 -80.90 -64.99
C ASP A 37 -103.36 -80.42 -65.86
N TRP A 38 -103.27 -80.49 -67.18
CA TRP A 38 -104.10 -79.64 -68.06
C TRP A 38 -105.58 -80.04 -68.24
N GLU A 39 -105.99 -81.28 -67.93
CA GLU A 39 -107.37 -81.76 -68.21
C GLU A 39 -108.42 -81.29 -67.19
N ARG A 40 -108.03 -80.81 -65.99
CA ARG A 40 -109.00 -80.45 -64.93
C ARG A 40 -109.84 -79.18 -65.23
N VAL A 41 -109.61 -78.52 -66.36
CA VAL A 41 -110.42 -77.41 -66.89
C VAL A 41 -111.61 -77.95 -67.72
N ALA A 42 -112.84 -77.50 -67.41
CA ALA A 42 -113.90 -77.08 -68.38
C ALA A 42 -115.37 -77.36 -67.95
N ARG A 43 -115.68 -78.56 -67.44
CA ARG A 43 -116.95 -79.25 -67.78
C ARG A 43 -118.16 -79.06 -66.82
N ARG A 44 -118.53 -77.84 -66.36
CA ARG A 44 -119.62 -77.69 -65.34
C ARG A 44 -120.63 -76.51 -65.39
N THR A 45 -121.10 -76.13 -66.57
CA THR A 45 -122.31 -75.29 -66.81
C THR A 45 -123.62 -76.10 -66.74
N ARG A 46 -124.88 -75.59 -66.63
CA ARG A 46 -125.59 -74.36 -66.18
C ARG A 46 -127.10 -74.74 -66.23
N ARG A 47 -127.94 -74.71 -65.17
CA ARG A 47 -129.31 -75.32 -65.26
C ARG A 47 -130.46 -74.99 -64.24
N LYS A 48 -130.62 -73.80 -63.65
CA LYS A 48 -131.76 -73.52 -62.70
C LYS A 48 -132.28 -72.06 -62.67
N LEU A 49 -133.46 -71.90 -62.02
CA LEU A 49 -134.03 -70.71 -61.34
C LEU A 49 -134.94 -69.71 -62.09
N TYR A 50 -135.84 -70.20 -62.96
CA TYR A 50 -137.11 -69.54 -63.27
C TYR A 50 -138.32 -70.28 -62.66
N THR A 51 -138.16 -70.87 -61.47
CA THR A 51 -139.31 -71.29 -60.66
C THR A 51 -140.07 -70.04 -60.23
N THR A 52 -141.28 -69.87 -60.75
CA THR A 52 -142.13 -68.66 -60.68
C THR A 52 -142.95 -68.56 -59.41
N GLU A 53 -143.87 -67.59 -59.38
CA GLU A 53 -144.92 -67.22 -58.42
C GLU A 53 -145.78 -68.34 -57.77
N ASP A 54 -145.43 -69.65 -57.88
CA ASP A 54 -145.63 -70.70 -56.85
C ASP A 54 -144.81 -70.38 -55.57
N LYS A 55 -144.99 -69.14 -55.16
CA LYS A 55 -143.99 -68.29 -54.54
C LYS A 55 -144.62 -67.01 -54.05
N VAL A 56 -145.82 -66.58 -54.50
CA VAL A 56 -146.54 -65.37 -54.04
C VAL A 56 -147.46 -65.64 -52.84
N GLU A 57 -148.10 -66.80 -52.79
CA GLU A 57 -148.77 -67.27 -51.56
C GLU A 57 -147.76 -68.01 -50.65
N LYS A 58 -146.81 -68.71 -51.30
CA LYS A 58 -145.46 -68.84 -50.73
C LYS A 58 -144.75 -67.49 -50.51
N LEU A 59 -145.24 -66.30 -50.93
CA LEU A 59 -144.78 -64.93 -50.53
C LEU A 59 -145.72 -64.37 -49.45
N GLU A 60 -146.62 -65.15 -48.85
CA GLU A 60 -147.17 -64.79 -47.54
C GLU A 60 -146.49 -65.64 -46.47
N GLY A 61 -146.26 -66.93 -46.76
CA GLY A 61 -145.18 -67.69 -46.12
C GLY A 61 -143.79 -67.05 -46.29
N ARG A 62 -143.50 -66.43 -47.45
CA ARG A 62 -142.38 -65.50 -47.68
C ARG A 62 -142.85 -64.03 -47.73
N ILE A 63 -143.82 -63.60 -46.92
CA ILE A 63 -143.84 -62.20 -46.43
C ILE A 63 -143.36 -62.25 -44.99
N SER A 64 -143.71 -63.26 -44.20
CA SER A 64 -142.91 -63.57 -43.00
C SER A 64 -141.45 -63.89 -43.39
N ALA A 65 -141.22 -64.84 -44.31
CA ALA A 65 -139.85 -65.20 -44.73
C ALA A 65 -139.21 -64.28 -45.82
N LEU A 66 -139.87 -63.22 -46.31
CA LEU A 66 -139.18 -62.08 -46.97
C LEU A 66 -139.28 -60.78 -46.18
N GLN A 67 -139.89 -60.72 -45.00
CA GLN A 67 -139.55 -59.71 -43.99
C GLN A 67 -138.16 -60.07 -43.44
N GLU A 68 -137.97 -61.33 -43.01
CA GLU A 68 -136.65 -61.84 -42.61
C GLU A 68 -135.59 -61.77 -43.73
N ALA A 69 -135.98 -62.01 -44.99
CA ALA A 69 -135.05 -61.94 -46.12
C ALA A 69 -134.99 -60.57 -46.83
N ALA A 70 -135.92 -59.64 -46.60
CA ALA A 70 -135.71 -58.21 -46.93
C ALA A 70 -134.63 -57.65 -46.01
N GLU A 71 -134.67 -57.97 -44.71
CA GLU A 71 -133.62 -57.55 -43.77
C GLU A 71 -132.20 -57.94 -44.19
N GLN A 72 -132.00 -59.01 -44.97
CA GLN A 72 -130.68 -59.36 -45.53
C GLN A 72 -130.50 -58.98 -47.02
N GLY A 73 -131.57 -58.96 -47.80
CA GLY A 73 -131.54 -58.64 -49.24
C GLY A 73 -131.46 -57.14 -49.50
N GLU A 74 -132.21 -56.33 -48.77
CA GLU A 74 -132.18 -54.88 -48.84
C GLU A 74 -130.88 -54.33 -48.22
N ARG A 75 -130.43 -54.92 -47.11
CA ARG A 75 -129.06 -54.73 -46.59
C ARG A 75 -127.97 -55.09 -47.60
N ARG A 76 -128.24 -55.90 -48.63
CA ARG A 76 -127.25 -56.20 -49.69
C ARG A 76 -127.47 -55.45 -50.99
N HIS A 77 -128.68 -55.07 -51.40
CA HIS A 77 -128.87 -54.34 -52.65
C HIS A 77 -128.79 -52.81 -52.49
N ILE A 78 -129.22 -52.27 -51.34
CA ILE A 78 -128.86 -50.90 -50.97
C ILE A 78 -127.34 -50.82 -50.76
N GLU A 79 -126.72 -51.86 -50.19
CA GLU A 79 -125.27 -51.91 -50.06
C GLU A 79 -124.58 -52.14 -51.42
N GLU A 80 -125.08 -52.94 -52.36
CA GLU A 80 -124.48 -53.14 -53.69
C GLU A 80 -124.67 -51.95 -54.65
N LEU A 81 -125.80 -51.24 -54.63
CA LEU A 81 -125.95 -50.01 -55.42
C LEU A 81 -125.25 -48.82 -54.76
N HIS A 82 -125.25 -48.72 -53.41
CA HIS A 82 -124.36 -47.76 -52.75
C HIS A 82 -122.90 -48.15 -52.87
N VAL A 83 -122.50 -49.42 -52.98
CA VAL A 83 -121.09 -49.81 -53.23
C VAL A 83 -120.75 -49.68 -54.71
N ALA A 84 -121.67 -49.86 -55.66
CA ALA A 84 -121.39 -49.52 -57.06
C ALA A 84 -121.19 -48.00 -57.21
N SER A 85 -122.02 -47.18 -56.56
CA SER A 85 -121.92 -45.71 -56.60
C SER A 85 -120.76 -45.17 -55.74
N ARG A 86 -120.56 -45.70 -54.52
CA ARG A 86 -119.43 -45.35 -53.65
C ARG A 86 -118.13 -45.89 -54.18
N ALA A 87 -117.98 -47.17 -54.56
CA ALA A 87 -116.71 -47.67 -55.10
C ALA A 87 -116.36 -47.00 -56.44
N SER A 88 -117.33 -46.57 -57.26
CA SER A 88 -117.02 -45.72 -58.42
C SER A 88 -116.47 -44.35 -58.01
N GLY A 89 -117.03 -43.73 -56.95
CA GLY A 89 -116.55 -42.47 -56.38
C GLY A 89 -115.22 -42.60 -55.62
N GLU A 90 -115.07 -43.61 -54.78
CA GLU A 90 -113.91 -43.95 -53.95
C GLU A 90 -112.75 -44.44 -54.80
N MET A 91 -112.98 -45.19 -55.88
CA MET A 91 -111.91 -45.53 -56.84
C MET A 91 -111.44 -44.29 -57.61
N TRP A 92 -112.34 -43.36 -57.95
CA TRP A 92 -111.94 -42.05 -58.52
C TRP A 92 -111.16 -41.22 -57.50
N TRP A 93 -111.62 -41.20 -56.25
CA TRP A 93 -111.02 -40.43 -55.16
C TRP A 93 -109.65 -40.98 -54.74
N GLU A 94 -109.47 -42.29 -54.62
CA GLU A 94 -108.17 -42.92 -54.39
C GLU A 94 -107.25 -42.79 -55.61
N LEU A 95 -107.73 -42.89 -56.86
CA LEU A 95 -106.89 -42.59 -58.05
C LEU A 95 -106.41 -41.13 -58.05
N GLN A 96 -107.27 -40.19 -57.67
CA GLN A 96 -106.89 -38.79 -57.60
C GLN A 96 -105.94 -38.52 -56.43
N LYS A 97 -106.22 -39.05 -55.24
CA LYS A 97 -105.41 -38.94 -54.02
C LYS A 97 -104.02 -39.61 -54.16
N THR A 98 -103.94 -40.79 -54.79
CA THR A 98 -102.65 -41.45 -55.09
C THR A 98 -101.86 -40.69 -56.16
N ARG A 99 -102.52 -40.13 -57.17
CA ARG A 99 -101.88 -39.24 -58.16
C ARG A 99 -101.33 -37.97 -57.51
N GLU A 100 -102.13 -37.30 -56.68
CA GLU A 100 -101.73 -36.10 -55.93
C GLU A 100 -100.57 -36.42 -54.96
N GLY A 101 -100.66 -37.54 -54.24
CA GLY A 101 -99.60 -38.06 -53.38
C GLY A 101 -98.28 -38.33 -54.13
N LEU A 102 -98.33 -38.98 -55.30
CA LEU A 102 -97.15 -39.26 -56.10
C LEU A 102 -96.49 -37.98 -56.61
N THR A 103 -97.28 -36.96 -57.00
CA THR A 103 -96.73 -35.64 -57.35
C THR A 103 -96.14 -34.89 -56.15
N ALA A 104 -96.71 -35.04 -54.95
CA ALA A 104 -96.16 -34.46 -53.73
C ALA A 104 -94.81 -35.12 -53.35
N GLU A 105 -94.74 -36.45 -53.42
CA GLU A 105 -93.52 -37.21 -53.14
C GLU A 105 -92.41 -36.95 -54.18
N GLN A 106 -92.75 -36.75 -55.46
CA GLN A 106 -91.79 -36.32 -56.48
C GLN A 106 -91.28 -34.89 -56.26
N MET A 107 -92.15 -33.95 -55.84
CA MET A 107 -91.71 -32.60 -55.49
C MET A 107 -90.82 -32.58 -54.23
N GLU A 108 -91.16 -33.35 -53.20
CA GLU A 108 -90.36 -33.41 -51.97
C GLU A 108 -89.01 -34.13 -52.19
N ASN A 109 -88.95 -35.19 -53.00
CA ASN A 109 -87.66 -35.77 -53.42
C ASN A 109 -86.80 -34.77 -54.21
N THR A 110 -87.41 -33.99 -55.12
CA THR A 110 -86.71 -32.93 -55.87
C THR A 110 -86.19 -31.83 -54.95
N ARG A 111 -86.93 -31.51 -53.88
CA ARG A 111 -86.53 -30.56 -52.83
C ARG A 111 -85.41 -31.12 -51.95
N ILE A 112 -85.49 -32.39 -51.55
CA ILE A 112 -84.47 -33.08 -50.74
C ILE A 112 -83.13 -33.18 -51.50
N GLN A 113 -83.14 -33.53 -52.79
CA GLN A 113 -81.90 -33.52 -53.59
C GLN A 113 -81.29 -32.12 -53.71
N ARG A 114 -82.10 -31.07 -53.86
CA ARG A 114 -81.62 -29.68 -53.88
C ARG A 114 -81.02 -29.26 -52.54
N LEU A 115 -81.67 -29.65 -51.43
CA LEU A 115 -81.16 -29.43 -50.08
C LEU A 115 -79.88 -30.23 -49.79
N LEU A 116 -79.70 -31.43 -50.36
CA LEU A 116 -78.43 -32.16 -50.29
C LEU A 116 -77.31 -31.40 -51.00
N GLY A 117 -77.54 -30.95 -52.24
CA GLY A 117 -76.55 -30.15 -52.98
C GLY A 117 -76.17 -28.87 -52.22
N GLU A 118 -77.16 -28.15 -51.67
CA GLU A 118 -76.89 -27.00 -50.80
C GLU A 118 -76.13 -27.36 -49.51
N GLN A 119 -76.33 -28.55 -48.93
CA GLN A 119 -75.55 -29.01 -47.77
C GLN A 119 -74.11 -29.33 -48.17
N ASP A 120 -73.89 -30.05 -49.27
CA ASP A 120 -72.56 -30.42 -49.75
C ASP A 120 -71.72 -29.20 -50.15
N ASP A 121 -72.31 -28.21 -50.83
CA ASP A 121 -71.64 -26.93 -51.13
C ASP A 121 -71.27 -26.16 -49.84
N ARG A 122 -72.18 -26.11 -48.85
CA ARG A 122 -71.90 -25.50 -47.53
C ARG A 122 -70.83 -26.27 -46.76
N LEU A 123 -70.76 -27.60 -46.92
CA LEU A 123 -69.79 -28.47 -46.25
C LEU A 123 -68.41 -28.35 -46.91
N ALA A 124 -68.34 -28.27 -48.24
CA ALA A 124 -67.13 -27.95 -49.00
C ALA A 124 -66.60 -26.55 -48.67
N ALA A 125 -67.48 -25.54 -48.60
CA ALA A 125 -67.13 -24.18 -48.18
C ALA A 125 -66.57 -24.17 -46.74
N ARG A 126 -67.25 -24.84 -45.79
CA ARG A 126 -66.76 -24.99 -44.41
C ARG A 126 -65.45 -25.76 -44.31
N LEU A 127 -65.23 -26.80 -45.12
CA LEU A 127 -63.96 -27.54 -45.14
C LEU A 127 -62.80 -26.67 -45.64
N LYS A 128 -63.03 -25.84 -46.65
CA LYS A 128 -62.07 -24.84 -47.13
C LYS A 128 -61.77 -23.80 -46.05
N GLU A 129 -62.80 -23.25 -45.41
CA GLU A 129 -62.67 -22.31 -44.30
C GLU A 129 -61.91 -22.93 -43.11
N LEU A 130 -62.16 -24.21 -42.79
CA LEU A 130 -61.41 -24.97 -41.77
C LEU A 130 -59.95 -25.20 -42.18
N PHE A 131 -59.67 -25.41 -43.46
CA PHE A 131 -58.31 -25.58 -43.98
C PHE A 131 -57.52 -24.27 -43.91
N ASP A 132 -58.08 -23.16 -44.39
CA ASP A 132 -57.46 -21.84 -44.31
C ASP A 132 -57.35 -21.36 -42.85
N THR A 133 -58.31 -21.68 -41.99
CA THR A 133 -58.22 -21.44 -40.53
C THR A 133 -57.11 -22.28 -39.90
N LYS A 134 -56.96 -23.57 -40.25
CA LYS A 134 -55.84 -24.42 -39.79
C LYS A 134 -54.49 -23.91 -40.29
N LYS A 135 -54.41 -23.43 -41.54
CA LYS A 135 -53.22 -22.83 -42.15
C LYS A 135 -52.83 -21.52 -41.45
N SER A 136 -53.80 -20.66 -41.18
CA SER A 136 -53.62 -19.40 -40.42
C SER A 136 -53.21 -19.68 -38.97
N ASN A 137 -53.89 -20.59 -38.26
CA ASN A 137 -53.50 -21.02 -36.91
C ASN A 137 -52.11 -21.66 -36.87
N ARG A 138 -51.71 -22.43 -37.89
CA ARG A 138 -50.34 -22.97 -37.98
C ARG A 138 -49.32 -21.85 -38.21
N ALA A 139 -49.64 -20.84 -39.03
CA ALA A 139 -48.78 -19.68 -39.23
C ALA A 139 -48.64 -18.83 -37.95
N LEU A 140 -49.75 -18.60 -37.24
CA LEU A 140 -49.79 -17.90 -35.95
C LEU A 140 -49.03 -18.67 -34.86
N SER A 141 -49.27 -19.97 -34.71
CA SER A 141 -48.49 -20.83 -33.79
C SER A 141 -47.00 -20.81 -34.10
N MET A 142 -46.61 -20.82 -35.39
CA MET A 142 -45.19 -20.68 -35.78
C MET A 142 -44.63 -19.28 -35.51
N GLN A 143 -45.42 -18.21 -35.64
CA GLN A 143 -45.01 -16.87 -35.20
C GLN A 143 -44.88 -16.79 -33.68
N VAL A 144 -45.80 -17.38 -32.92
CA VAL A 144 -45.80 -17.42 -31.45
C VAL A 144 -44.63 -18.26 -30.93
N LEU A 145 -44.28 -19.38 -31.56
CA LEU A 145 -43.07 -20.15 -31.24
C LEU A 145 -41.79 -19.35 -31.53
N ARG A 146 -41.66 -18.78 -32.75
CA ARG A 146 -40.48 -18.00 -33.16
C ARG A 146 -40.27 -16.75 -32.31
N ARG A 147 -41.34 -16.00 -32.02
CA ARG A 147 -41.29 -14.83 -31.12
C ARG A 147 -41.11 -15.25 -29.66
N GLY A 148 -41.86 -16.24 -29.20
CA GLY A 148 -41.92 -16.68 -27.80
C GLY A 148 -40.61 -17.24 -27.27
N GLY A 149 -39.90 -18.08 -28.04
CA GLY A 149 -38.60 -18.63 -27.64
C GLY A 149 -37.54 -17.54 -27.49
N SER A 150 -37.37 -16.69 -28.51
CA SER A 150 -36.41 -15.58 -28.47
C SER A 150 -36.77 -14.55 -27.40
N ALA A 151 -38.05 -14.19 -27.27
CA ALA A 151 -38.50 -13.22 -26.28
C ALA A 151 -38.43 -13.74 -24.84
N ARG A 152 -38.76 -15.01 -24.56
CA ARG A 152 -38.55 -15.60 -23.22
C ARG A 152 -37.06 -15.63 -22.89
N SER A 153 -36.22 -16.16 -23.77
CA SER A 153 -34.77 -16.27 -23.51
C SER A 153 -34.10 -14.89 -23.33
N LYS A 154 -34.48 -13.89 -24.14
CA LYS A 154 -34.05 -12.50 -23.94
C LYS A 154 -34.60 -11.91 -22.63
N ARG A 155 -35.86 -12.16 -22.28
CA ARG A 155 -36.48 -11.62 -21.04
C ARG A 155 -35.88 -12.25 -19.79
N THR A 156 -35.62 -13.55 -19.76
CA THR A 156 -34.92 -14.20 -18.64
C THR A 156 -33.46 -13.77 -18.56
N TYR A 157 -32.79 -13.59 -19.71
CA TYR A 157 -31.44 -13.00 -19.75
C TYR A 157 -31.41 -11.58 -19.20
N TYR A 158 -32.29 -10.68 -19.65
CA TYR A 158 -32.37 -9.30 -19.14
C TYR A 158 -32.79 -9.24 -17.67
N LEU A 159 -33.69 -10.13 -17.22
CA LEU A 159 -34.02 -10.25 -15.79
C LEU A 159 -32.78 -10.66 -14.99
N ARG A 160 -32.02 -11.67 -15.43
CA ARG A 160 -30.77 -12.10 -14.77
C ARG A 160 -29.69 -11.00 -14.77
N ASP A 161 -29.46 -10.34 -15.90
CA ASP A 161 -28.55 -9.18 -16.02
C ASP A 161 -28.99 -8.05 -15.07
N SER A 162 -30.28 -7.74 -15.00
CA SER A 162 -30.82 -6.71 -14.09
C SER A 162 -30.71 -7.08 -12.61
N VAL A 163 -30.93 -8.34 -12.23
CA VAL A 163 -30.82 -8.82 -10.85
C VAL A 163 -29.35 -8.86 -10.40
N VAL A 164 -28.45 -9.37 -11.24
CA VAL A 164 -27.00 -9.36 -10.95
C VAL A 164 -26.47 -7.92 -10.90
N THR A 165 -26.92 -7.04 -11.81
CA THR A 165 -26.58 -5.62 -11.77
C THR A 165 -27.10 -4.96 -10.49
N ALA A 166 -28.34 -5.21 -10.09
CA ALA A 166 -28.93 -4.62 -8.88
C ALA A 166 -28.28 -5.12 -7.58
N ASP A 167 -27.98 -6.42 -7.48
CA ASP A 167 -27.26 -6.97 -6.33
C ASP A 167 -25.84 -6.39 -6.24
N PHE A 168 -25.09 -6.37 -7.34
CA PHE A 168 -23.75 -5.77 -7.37
C PHE A 168 -23.79 -4.26 -7.11
N GLN A 169 -24.77 -3.53 -7.66
CA GLN A 169 -25.01 -2.11 -7.35
C GLN A 169 -25.22 -1.91 -5.84
N ASN A 170 -26.09 -2.71 -5.20
CA ASN A 170 -26.37 -2.61 -3.77
C ASN A 170 -25.13 -2.98 -2.92
N ARG A 171 -24.35 -3.98 -3.32
CA ARG A 171 -23.06 -4.34 -2.70
C ARG A 171 -22.01 -3.24 -2.84
N VAL A 172 -21.98 -2.51 -3.95
CA VAL A 172 -21.05 -1.38 -4.18
C VAL A 172 -21.51 -0.11 -3.46
N ARG A 173 -22.81 0.24 -3.57
CA ARG A 173 -23.39 1.50 -3.10
C ARG A 173 -24.84 1.32 -2.66
N SER A 174 -25.10 1.42 -1.36
CA SER A 174 -26.43 1.32 -0.75
C SER A 174 -26.86 2.67 -0.16
N LYS A 175 -28.17 3.00 -0.25
CA LYS A 175 -28.75 4.27 0.26
C LYS A 175 -27.94 5.53 -0.10
N GLY A 176 -27.42 5.58 -1.33
CA GLY A 176 -26.62 6.70 -1.85
C GLY A 176 -25.14 6.73 -1.43
N ALA A 177 -24.68 5.86 -0.52
CA ALA A 177 -23.30 5.81 -0.03
C ALA A 177 -22.57 4.52 -0.45
N PHE A 178 -21.28 4.61 -0.76
CA PHE A 178 -20.44 3.43 -0.98
C PHE A 178 -20.33 2.61 0.31
N THR A 179 -20.53 1.29 0.20
CA THR A 179 -20.60 0.34 1.34
C THR A 179 -19.24 0.12 2.00
N PRO A 180 -19.16 -0.42 3.23
CA PRO A 180 -17.90 -0.81 3.85
C PRO A 180 -17.07 -1.75 2.96
N ALA A 181 -17.66 -2.83 2.44
CA ALA A 181 -16.97 -3.79 1.57
C ALA A 181 -16.40 -3.14 0.29
N ALA A 182 -17.15 -2.24 -0.37
CA ALA A 182 -16.65 -1.52 -1.53
C ALA A 182 -15.47 -0.59 -1.20
N ARG A 183 -15.47 0.01 0.01
CA ARG A 183 -14.39 0.87 0.51
C ARG A 183 -13.15 0.04 0.86
N ALA A 184 -13.31 -1.10 1.51
CA ALA A 184 -12.24 -2.07 1.77
C ALA A 184 -11.54 -2.50 0.46
N ILE A 185 -12.32 -2.89 -0.55
CA ILE A 185 -11.80 -3.23 -1.89
C ILE A 185 -11.05 -2.04 -2.52
N ALA A 186 -11.63 -0.84 -2.46
CA ALA A 186 -10.98 0.36 -3.00
C ALA A 186 -9.66 0.69 -2.30
N LEU A 187 -9.58 0.54 -0.98
CA LEU A 187 -8.37 0.76 -0.21
C LEU A 187 -7.31 -0.31 -0.52
N LYS A 188 -7.68 -1.58 -0.55
CA LYS A 188 -6.79 -2.70 -0.91
C LYS A 188 -6.22 -2.53 -2.32
N LEU A 189 -7.02 -2.09 -3.30
CA LEU A 189 -6.54 -1.74 -4.65
C LEU A 189 -5.46 -0.64 -4.64
N VAL A 190 -5.64 0.45 -3.87
CA VAL A 190 -4.63 1.53 -3.76
C VAL A 190 -3.35 1.01 -3.09
N LEU A 191 -3.48 0.16 -2.05
CA LEU A 191 -2.34 -0.43 -1.34
C LEU A 191 -1.55 -1.42 -2.20
N SER A 192 -2.22 -2.09 -3.14
CA SER A 192 -1.63 -2.89 -4.24
C SER A 192 -1.14 -2.04 -5.42
N GLY A 193 -1.01 -0.72 -5.27
CA GLY A 193 -0.38 0.16 -6.24
C GLY A 193 -1.33 0.87 -7.22
N CYS A 194 -2.63 0.56 -7.24
CA CYS A 194 -3.59 1.20 -8.15
C CYS A 194 -3.68 2.72 -7.93
N ALA A 195 -3.89 3.47 -9.01
CA ALA A 195 -4.08 4.91 -8.98
C ALA A 195 -5.53 5.27 -8.63
N GLU A 196 -5.74 6.30 -7.80
CA GLU A 196 -7.05 6.63 -7.22
C GLU A 196 -8.15 6.91 -8.25
N HIS A 197 -7.80 7.46 -9.42
CA HIS A 197 -8.76 7.71 -10.52
C HIS A 197 -9.15 6.43 -11.28
N ALA A 198 -8.31 5.39 -11.22
CA ALA A 198 -8.49 4.12 -11.91
C ALA A 198 -9.29 3.11 -11.08
N VAL A 199 -9.18 3.13 -9.75
CA VAL A 199 -9.90 2.24 -8.81
C VAL A 199 -11.39 2.13 -9.12
N GLY A 200 -12.06 3.26 -9.35
CA GLY A 200 -13.49 3.27 -9.71
C GLY A 200 -13.81 2.55 -11.02
N GLY A 201 -12.89 2.57 -11.99
CA GLY A 201 -12.99 1.81 -13.24
C GLY A 201 -12.69 0.33 -13.04
N VAL A 202 -11.68 -0.02 -12.23
CA VAL A 202 -11.37 -1.42 -11.88
C VAL A 202 -12.56 -2.11 -11.20
N ILE A 203 -13.28 -1.41 -10.31
CA ILE A 203 -14.51 -1.93 -9.69
C ILE A 203 -15.64 -2.14 -10.72
N GLN A 204 -15.71 -1.31 -11.76
CA GLN A 204 -16.64 -1.52 -12.88
C GLN A 204 -16.21 -2.71 -13.75
N GLU A 205 -14.92 -2.91 -14.01
CA GLU A 205 -14.40 -4.06 -14.78
C GLU A 205 -14.57 -5.40 -14.03
N LEU A 206 -14.45 -5.42 -12.70
CA LEU A 206 -14.87 -6.57 -11.88
C LEU A 206 -16.37 -6.87 -12.09
N GLY A 207 -17.20 -5.83 -12.25
CA GLY A 207 -18.59 -5.95 -12.69
C GLY A 207 -18.76 -6.66 -14.03
N ARG A 208 -17.89 -6.39 -15.01
CA ARG A 208 -17.89 -7.07 -16.32
C ARG A 208 -17.61 -8.56 -16.17
N LEU A 209 -16.65 -8.93 -15.32
CA LEU A 209 -16.28 -10.33 -15.06
C LEU A 209 -17.42 -11.12 -14.40
N VAL A 210 -18.19 -10.52 -13.49
CA VAL A 210 -19.40 -11.15 -12.92
C VAL A 210 -20.64 -11.08 -13.85
N GLY A 211 -20.44 -10.67 -15.10
CA GLY A 211 -21.44 -10.76 -16.18
C GLY A 211 -22.23 -9.49 -16.47
N ILE A 212 -22.01 -8.38 -15.75
CA ILE A 212 -22.73 -7.12 -15.95
C ILE A 212 -22.26 -6.45 -17.23
N ARG A 213 -23.14 -6.29 -18.22
CA ARG A 213 -22.78 -5.64 -19.49
C ARG A 213 -22.87 -4.12 -19.44
N ARG A 214 -23.73 -3.57 -18.57
CA ARG A 214 -24.00 -2.12 -18.47
C ARG A 214 -23.16 -1.47 -17.37
N LEU A 215 -21.83 -1.38 -17.57
CA LEU A 215 -20.92 -0.86 -16.53
C LEU A 215 -21.25 0.55 -16.04
N ASN A 216 -21.82 1.40 -16.92
CA ASN A 216 -22.25 2.76 -16.56
C ASN A 216 -23.39 2.78 -15.51
N ALA A 217 -24.09 1.66 -15.30
CA ALA A 217 -25.06 1.50 -14.22
C ALA A 217 -24.39 1.25 -12.85
N ILE A 218 -23.16 0.71 -12.82
CA ILE A 218 -22.39 0.51 -11.59
C ILE A 218 -21.82 1.87 -11.16
N PRO A 219 -22.10 2.36 -9.93
CA PRO A 219 -21.59 3.65 -9.49
C PRO A 219 -20.06 3.70 -9.43
N ARG A 220 -19.44 4.51 -10.28
CA ARG A 220 -17.98 4.71 -10.31
C ARG A 220 -17.52 5.53 -9.10
N MET A 221 -16.47 5.08 -8.40
CA MET A 221 -15.77 5.91 -7.42
C MET A 221 -14.92 6.97 -8.14
N SER A 222 -14.99 8.23 -7.66
CA SER A 222 -14.07 9.29 -8.10
C SER A 222 -12.75 9.23 -7.32
N ALA A 223 -11.66 9.79 -7.85
CA ALA A 223 -10.41 9.92 -7.11
C ALA A 223 -10.60 10.60 -5.73
N ARG A 224 -11.41 11.67 -5.67
CA ARG A 224 -11.78 12.33 -4.39
C ARG A 224 -12.55 11.43 -3.42
N THR A 225 -13.28 10.43 -3.92
CA THR A 225 -13.92 9.40 -3.09
C THR A 225 -12.88 8.43 -2.54
N VAL A 226 -11.90 8.02 -3.36
CA VAL A 226 -10.84 7.09 -2.96
C VAL A 226 -9.86 7.74 -1.97
N SER A 227 -9.45 9.00 -2.21
CA SER A 227 -8.69 9.82 -1.25
C SER A 227 -9.37 9.92 0.13
N ARG A 228 -10.71 9.98 0.17
CA ARG A 228 -11.49 9.92 1.42
C ARG A 228 -11.45 8.55 2.08
N ILE A 229 -11.54 7.48 1.30
CA ILE A 229 -11.42 6.10 1.80
C ILE A 229 -10.04 5.84 2.41
N ILE A 230 -8.97 6.40 1.83
CA ILE A 230 -7.62 6.37 2.40
C ILE A 230 -7.59 7.07 3.76
N ALA A 231 -8.10 8.31 3.86
CA ALA A 231 -8.15 9.04 5.12
C ALA A 231 -9.05 8.36 6.17
N GLU A 232 -10.18 7.76 5.78
CA GLU A 232 -11.03 6.92 6.64
C GLU A 232 -10.26 5.72 7.22
N GLY A 233 -9.38 5.10 6.43
CA GLY A 233 -8.46 4.06 6.89
C GLY A 233 -7.44 4.56 7.92
N GLY A 234 -6.83 5.73 7.68
CA GLY A 234 -5.92 6.37 8.65
C GLY A 234 -6.59 6.70 9.99
N ILE A 235 -7.85 7.14 9.98
CA ILE A 235 -8.64 7.33 11.23
C ILE A 235 -8.91 5.97 11.90
N ALA A 236 -9.28 4.94 11.14
CA ALA A 236 -9.52 3.61 11.71
C ALA A 236 -8.26 3.01 12.37
N ALA A 237 -7.07 3.23 11.78
CA ALA A 237 -5.80 2.78 12.34
C ALA A 237 -5.48 3.50 13.68
N LYS A 238 -5.87 4.76 13.83
CA LYS A 238 -5.73 5.50 15.10
C LYS A 238 -6.74 5.03 16.17
N ILE A 239 -7.95 4.64 15.78
CA ILE A 239 -8.91 3.96 16.70
C ILE A 239 -8.38 2.59 17.14
N GLN A 240 -7.79 1.82 16.21
CA GLN A 240 -7.17 0.53 16.51
C GLN A 240 -6.03 0.67 17.52
N LEU A 241 -5.10 1.61 17.29
CA LEU A 241 -3.99 1.90 18.21
C LEU A 241 -4.50 2.20 19.63
N GLY A 242 -5.49 3.08 19.76
CA GLY A 242 -6.08 3.41 21.06
C GLY A 242 -6.71 2.19 21.75
N TYR A 243 -7.32 1.27 20.98
CA TYR A 243 -7.86 0.02 21.52
C TYR A 243 -6.75 -0.93 22.01
N GLU A 244 -5.79 -1.23 21.14
CA GLU A 244 -4.72 -2.19 21.43
C GLU A 244 -3.83 -1.70 22.59
N ILE A 245 -3.47 -0.40 22.61
CA ILE A 245 -2.71 0.21 23.72
C ILE A 245 -3.46 0.08 25.05
N MET A 246 -4.77 0.40 25.08
CA MET A 246 -5.55 0.33 26.33
C MET A 246 -5.77 -1.10 26.84
N ARG A 247 -5.70 -2.11 25.95
CA ARG A 247 -5.84 -3.53 26.29
C ARG A 247 -4.55 -4.19 26.78
N ASN A 248 -3.38 -3.60 26.51
CA ASN A 248 -2.09 -4.09 27.01
C ASN A 248 -1.75 -3.50 28.39
N THR A 249 -0.92 -4.22 29.16
CA THR A 249 -0.36 -3.81 30.47
C THR A 249 1.00 -3.12 30.34
N SER A 250 1.76 -3.49 29.31
CA SER A 250 3.05 -2.92 28.95
C SER A 250 3.15 -2.71 27.43
N LEU A 251 4.11 -1.89 27.01
CA LEU A 251 4.48 -1.66 25.61
C LEU A 251 5.89 -1.08 25.55
N THR A 252 6.56 -1.23 24.42
CA THR A 252 7.78 -0.47 24.07
C THR A 252 7.55 0.34 22.80
N ALA A 253 8.30 1.42 22.62
CA ALA A 253 8.17 2.32 21.48
C ALA A 253 9.44 2.35 20.63
N SER A 254 9.30 2.60 19.34
CA SER A 254 10.44 2.72 18.43
C SER A 254 10.34 3.98 17.58
N GLY A 255 11.49 4.62 17.36
CA GLY A 255 11.63 5.84 16.59
C GLY A 255 12.86 5.79 15.69
N ASP A 256 12.81 6.57 14.61
CA ASP A 256 13.87 6.75 13.63
C ASP A 256 13.61 8.05 12.86
N SER A 257 14.65 8.67 12.31
CA SER A 257 14.49 9.88 11.49
C SER A 257 15.44 9.91 10.29
N THR A 258 15.03 10.57 9.21
CA THR A 258 15.91 10.79 8.06
C THR A 258 15.55 12.04 7.26
N SER A 259 16.56 12.68 6.71
CA SER A 259 16.38 13.82 5.82
C SER A 259 16.06 13.37 4.39
N HIS A 260 15.09 14.03 3.76
CA HIS A 260 14.88 13.90 2.32
C HIS A 260 14.61 15.28 1.69
N ARG A 261 15.54 15.72 0.84
CA ARG A 261 15.49 17.03 0.14
C ARG A 261 15.38 18.23 1.10
N ARG A 262 16.15 18.22 2.20
CA ARG A 262 16.15 19.24 3.28
C ARG A 262 14.84 19.33 4.09
N GLN A 263 14.02 18.29 4.07
CA GLN A 263 12.92 18.09 5.04
C GLN A 263 13.25 16.87 5.89
N GLU A 264 13.14 17.00 7.21
CA GLU A 264 13.25 15.87 8.15
C GLU A 264 11.93 15.09 8.24
N TYR A 265 12.04 13.76 8.32
CA TYR A 265 10.92 12.83 8.47
C TYR A 265 11.18 11.87 9.61
N ASP A 266 10.25 11.76 10.55
CA ASP A 266 10.32 10.78 11.64
C ASP A 266 9.30 9.66 11.46
N SER A 267 9.76 8.43 11.66
CA SER A 267 8.95 7.22 11.71
C SER A 267 8.78 6.76 13.16
N ARG A 268 7.58 6.28 13.51
CA ARG A 268 7.23 5.94 14.90
C ARG A 268 6.41 4.64 14.94
N PHE A 269 6.78 3.72 15.84
CA PHE A 269 6.08 2.46 16.10
C PHE A 269 5.88 2.21 17.60
N VAL A 270 4.94 1.31 17.92
CA VAL A 270 4.74 0.71 19.23
C VAL A 270 4.71 -0.81 19.09
N ALA A 271 5.43 -1.51 19.98
CA ALA A 271 5.33 -2.95 20.13
C ALA A 271 4.31 -3.29 21.22
N LEU A 272 3.36 -4.18 20.90
CA LEU A 272 2.31 -4.62 21.81
C LEU A 272 1.75 -5.99 21.38
N LYS A 273 1.00 -6.66 22.26
CA LYS A 273 0.23 -7.85 21.89
C LYS A 273 -1.09 -7.38 21.24
N PRO A 274 -1.40 -7.75 19.99
CA PRO A 274 -2.64 -7.33 19.33
C PRO A 274 -3.85 -8.02 19.95
N VAL A 275 -5.03 -7.41 19.83
CA VAL A 275 -6.29 -8.03 20.28
C VAL A 275 -6.79 -8.99 19.19
N THR A 276 -7.06 -10.22 19.60
CA THR A 276 -7.58 -11.30 18.73
C THR A 276 -9.10 -11.20 18.55
N ALA A 277 -9.65 -11.96 17.60
CA ALA A 277 -11.10 -11.98 17.33
C ALA A 277 -11.95 -12.47 18.52
N THR A 278 -11.35 -13.13 19.51
CA THR A 278 -11.99 -13.52 20.79
C THR A 278 -11.93 -12.44 21.87
N GLY A 279 -11.36 -11.26 21.57
CA GLY A 279 -11.22 -10.14 22.51
C GLY A 279 -10.06 -10.28 23.51
N THR A 280 -9.35 -11.42 23.50
CA THR A 280 -8.13 -11.69 24.27
C THR A 280 -6.89 -11.11 23.56
N LEU A 281 -5.83 -10.82 24.29
CA LEU A 281 -4.53 -10.53 23.68
C LEU A 281 -3.99 -11.78 22.97
N SER A 282 -3.22 -11.60 21.91
CA SER A 282 -2.44 -12.66 21.28
C SER A 282 -1.18 -12.96 22.09
N ASP A 283 -0.68 -14.19 22.04
CA ASP A 283 0.56 -14.56 22.73
C ASP A 283 1.79 -13.83 22.17
N THR A 284 1.78 -13.50 20.87
CA THR A 284 2.87 -12.85 20.11
C THR A 284 2.69 -11.35 19.95
N HIS A 285 3.76 -10.57 20.12
CA HIS A 285 3.77 -9.13 19.82
C HIS A 285 3.76 -8.82 18.33
N VAL A 286 3.32 -7.60 18.00
CA VAL A 286 3.43 -7.00 16.67
C VAL A 286 3.90 -5.54 16.78
N LEU A 287 4.61 -5.07 15.77
CA LEU A 287 4.95 -3.65 15.61
C LEU A 287 3.81 -2.92 14.88
N ARG A 288 3.10 -2.06 15.60
CA ARG A 288 2.10 -1.14 15.02
C ARG A 288 2.76 0.20 14.72
N SER A 289 2.60 0.71 13.50
CA SER A 289 3.03 2.06 13.15
C SER A 289 2.09 3.07 13.81
N LEU A 290 2.67 4.01 14.56
CA LEU A 290 2.01 5.24 15.02
C LEU A 290 1.88 6.25 13.88
N GLY A 291 2.70 6.10 12.83
CA GLY A 291 2.69 6.86 11.59
C GLY A 291 4.07 7.35 11.20
N VAL A 292 4.15 8.04 10.07
CA VAL A 292 5.31 8.84 9.65
C VAL A 292 4.86 10.30 9.56
N ASP A 293 5.67 11.21 10.09
CA ASP A 293 5.45 12.66 10.07
C ASP A 293 6.67 13.36 9.47
N ALA A 294 6.60 14.68 9.34
CA ALA A 294 7.73 15.54 9.05
C ALA A 294 7.94 16.51 10.21
N SER A 295 9.19 16.62 10.64
CA SER A 295 9.66 17.47 11.72
C SER A 295 10.31 18.74 11.16
N LEU A 296 10.28 19.83 11.94
CA LEU A 296 10.84 21.12 11.52
C LEU A 296 12.37 21.13 11.50
N ASN A 297 12.97 20.31 12.37
CA ASN A 297 14.40 20.06 12.51
C ASN A 297 14.61 18.70 13.22
N HIS A 298 15.85 18.20 13.22
CA HIS A 298 16.23 16.90 13.79
C HIS A 298 16.49 16.93 15.32
N SER A 299 16.07 17.97 16.06
CA SER A 299 16.34 18.01 17.50
C SER A 299 15.47 17.03 18.28
N SER A 300 16.06 16.37 19.29
CA SER A 300 15.36 15.49 20.23
C SER A 300 14.09 16.11 20.83
N GLU A 301 14.16 17.40 21.17
CA GLU A 301 13.03 18.14 21.70
C GLU A 301 11.87 18.24 20.69
N GLU A 302 12.13 18.28 19.37
CA GLU A 302 11.10 18.22 18.33
C GLU A 302 10.68 16.78 18.01
N GLN A 303 11.61 15.81 17.98
CA GLN A 303 11.31 14.38 17.78
C GLN A 303 10.36 13.84 18.86
N VAL A 304 10.63 14.13 20.14
CA VAL A 304 9.76 13.80 21.29
C VAL A 304 8.45 14.58 21.23
N ARG A 305 8.48 15.90 20.97
CA ARG A 305 7.26 16.73 20.83
C ARG A 305 6.35 16.22 19.72
N GLY A 306 6.92 15.77 18.60
CA GLY A 306 6.20 15.12 17.50
C GLY A 306 5.53 13.82 17.93
N LEU A 307 6.22 12.96 18.69
CA LEU A 307 5.65 11.72 19.24
C LEU A 307 4.48 12.02 20.20
N LEU A 308 4.65 12.94 21.14
CA LEU A 308 3.60 13.30 22.10
C LEU A 308 2.37 13.90 21.41
N LYS A 309 2.59 14.77 20.42
CA LYS A 309 1.54 15.34 19.55
C LYS A 309 0.80 14.27 18.73
N LYS A 310 1.50 13.22 18.28
CA LYS A 310 0.91 12.07 17.56
C LYS A 310 0.06 11.20 18.49
N LEU A 311 0.56 10.91 19.69
CA LEU A 311 -0.18 10.17 20.73
C LEU A 311 -1.43 10.93 21.19
N GLN A 312 -1.33 12.25 21.37
CA GLN A 312 -2.47 13.10 21.73
C GLN A 312 -3.57 13.06 20.67
N GLN A 313 -3.24 13.12 19.37
CA GLN A 313 -4.23 12.94 18.29
C GLN A 313 -4.88 11.55 18.32
N ILE A 314 -4.15 10.50 18.71
CA ILE A 314 -4.69 9.15 18.84
C ILE A 314 -5.71 9.10 19.99
N CYS A 315 -5.38 9.66 21.17
CA CYS A 315 -6.32 9.80 22.29
C CYS A 315 -7.60 10.55 21.87
N GLU A 316 -7.47 11.71 21.23
CA GLU A 316 -8.59 12.56 20.81
C GLU A 316 -9.51 11.89 19.77
N ILE A 317 -8.95 11.11 18.85
CA ILE A 317 -9.73 10.36 17.85
C ILE A 317 -10.40 9.15 18.50
N PHE A 318 -9.69 8.43 19.38
CA PHE A 318 -10.21 7.26 20.08
C PHE A 318 -11.36 7.63 21.03
N ASN A 319 -11.14 8.56 21.97
CA ASN A 319 -12.12 8.91 23.01
C ASN A 319 -13.41 9.52 22.43
N ARG A 320 -13.31 10.26 21.31
CA ARG A 320 -14.51 10.80 20.64
C ARG A 320 -15.31 9.73 19.89
N SER A 321 -14.69 8.62 19.51
CA SER A 321 -15.31 7.56 18.68
C SER A 321 -16.48 6.85 19.37
N PRO A 322 -17.49 6.38 18.61
CA PRO A 322 -18.52 5.47 19.14
C PRO A 322 -17.92 4.15 19.63
N PHE A 323 -16.83 3.68 19.01
CA PHE A 323 -16.15 2.44 19.36
C PHE A 323 -15.66 2.44 20.82
N ALA A 324 -14.85 3.44 21.21
CA ALA A 324 -14.33 3.55 22.57
C ALA A 324 -15.46 3.64 23.61
N LYS A 325 -16.49 4.44 23.30
CA LYS A 325 -17.69 4.61 24.13
C LYS A 325 -18.48 3.31 24.32
N ARG A 326 -18.65 2.49 23.27
CA ARG A 326 -19.28 1.16 23.39
C ARG A 326 -18.43 0.15 24.16
N LYS A 327 -17.10 0.27 24.10
CA LYS A 327 -16.17 -0.60 24.83
C LYS A 327 -15.95 -0.16 26.28
N GLY A 328 -16.43 1.02 26.69
CA GLY A 328 -16.19 1.59 28.02
C GLY A 328 -14.73 1.98 28.26
N LEU A 329 -14.01 2.40 27.21
CA LEU A 329 -12.58 2.71 27.26
C LEU A 329 -12.31 4.18 26.99
N GLU A 330 -11.32 4.72 27.70
CA GLU A 330 -10.77 6.05 27.51
C GLU A 330 -9.23 5.97 27.54
N MET A 331 -8.57 6.61 26.57
CA MET A 331 -7.11 6.66 26.45
C MET A 331 -6.59 8.04 26.84
N SER A 332 -5.47 8.09 27.55
CA SER A 332 -4.76 9.32 27.89
C SER A 332 -3.25 9.15 27.69
N LEU A 333 -2.52 10.28 27.64
CA LEU A 333 -1.06 10.26 27.64
C LEU A 333 -0.49 9.55 28.89
N THR A 334 -1.12 9.72 30.06
CA THR A 334 -0.79 9.01 31.30
C THR A 334 -0.99 7.50 31.17
N ALA A 335 -2.05 7.05 30.49
CA ALA A 335 -2.30 5.64 30.23
C ALA A 335 -1.23 5.01 29.32
N PHE A 336 -0.65 5.78 28.37
CA PHE A 336 0.50 5.34 27.58
C PHE A 336 1.80 5.32 28.40
N ALA A 337 2.12 6.40 29.11
CA ALA A 337 3.36 6.53 29.89
C ALA A 337 3.50 5.47 31.00
N THR A 338 2.39 5.13 31.67
CA THR A 338 2.37 4.05 32.68
C THR A 338 2.57 2.65 32.09
N ARG A 339 2.19 2.44 30.81
CA ARG A 339 2.41 1.19 30.07
C ARG A 339 3.79 1.12 29.41
N LEU A 340 4.37 2.25 29.02
CA LEU A 340 5.69 2.32 28.39
C LEU A 340 6.75 1.70 29.32
N ARG A 341 7.54 0.75 28.79
CA ARG A 341 8.64 0.05 29.48
C ARG A 341 10.02 0.37 28.93
N GLY A 342 10.09 1.09 27.81
CA GLY A 342 11.35 1.41 27.16
C GLY A 342 11.22 1.68 25.67
N THR A 343 12.38 1.88 25.03
CA THR A 343 12.49 2.23 23.61
C THR A 343 13.56 1.44 22.87
N ASN A 344 13.42 1.34 21.55
CA ASN A 344 14.46 0.83 20.66
C ASN A 344 14.64 1.76 19.43
N GLY A 345 15.89 1.95 19.00
CA GLY A 345 16.28 2.84 17.90
C GLY A 345 17.69 2.52 17.41
N ASP A 346 18.42 3.49 16.86
CA ASP A 346 19.87 3.36 16.65
C ASP A 346 20.66 3.67 17.95
N HIS A 347 21.94 4.07 17.86
CA HIS A 347 22.75 4.48 19.01
C HIS A 347 23.27 5.94 18.93
N ALA A 348 22.60 6.80 18.17
CA ALA A 348 22.98 8.20 18.01
C ALA A 348 22.78 9.02 19.30
N ASN A 349 23.39 10.22 19.36
CA ASN A 349 23.45 11.03 20.58
C ASN A 349 22.13 11.76 20.88
N ASP A 350 21.37 12.09 19.84
CA ASP A 350 19.97 12.51 19.89
C ASP A 350 19.05 11.40 20.41
N VAL A 351 19.16 10.16 19.91
CA VAL A 351 18.35 9.02 20.42
C VAL A 351 18.60 8.75 21.91
N LYS A 352 19.85 8.90 22.40
CA LYS A 352 20.16 8.84 23.85
C LYS A 352 19.52 9.99 24.64
N LYS A 353 19.27 11.13 24.01
CA LYS A 353 18.63 12.31 24.61
C LYS A 353 17.10 12.18 24.58
N ASP A 354 16.51 11.66 23.52
CA ASP A 354 15.09 11.25 23.43
C ASP A 354 14.71 10.32 24.57
N ASN A 355 15.51 9.27 24.79
CA ASN A 355 15.26 8.29 25.85
C ASN A 355 15.24 8.94 27.26
N LYS A 356 16.11 9.94 27.50
CA LYS A 356 16.10 10.71 28.76
C LYS A 356 14.87 11.60 28.88
N LEU A 357 14.49 12.31 27.81
CA LEU A 357 13.30 13.16 27.77
C LEU A 357 12.00 12.33 27.97
N LEU A 358 11.92 11.15 27.34
CA LEU A 358 10.79 10.22 27.47
C LEU A 358 10.73 9.57 28.86
N LEU A 359 11.86 9.27 29.50
CA LEU A 359 11.89 8.83 30.90
C LEU A 359 11.43 9.94 31.85
N MET A 360 11.89 11.18 31.67
CA MET A 360 11.44 12.33 32.48
C MET A 360 9.92 12.53 32.36
N TRP A 361 9.41 12.57 31.13
CA TRP A 361 7.97 12.67 30.84
C TRP A 361 7.15 11.49 31.40
N LYS A 362 7.70 10.26 31.32
CA LYS A 362 7.09 9.07 31.93
C LYS A 362 6.96 9.23 33.44
N LEU A 363 8.02 9.69 34.11
CA LEU A 363 8.05 9.87 35.56
C LEU A 363 7.08 10.96 36.02
N GLU A 364 7.04 12.10 35.33
CA GLU A 364 6.06 13.19 35.55
C GLU A 364 4.62 12.65 35.51
N LEU A 365 4.23 11.98 34.42
CA LEU A 365 2.88 11.45 34.28
C LEU A 365 2.57 10.31 35.26
N THR A 366 3.57 9.52 35.65
CA THR A 366 3.40 8.45 36.64
C THR A 366 3.15 9.01 38.04
N LYS A 367 3.91 10.04 38.45
CA LYS A 367 3.69 10.78 39.69
C LYS A 367 2.30 11.42 39.74
N ILE A 368 1.92 12.13 38.67
CA ILE A 368 0.58 12.74 38.55
C ILE A 368 -0.54 11.67 38.64
N SER A 369 -0.32 10.46 38.11
CA SER A 369 -1.28 9.36 38.28
C SER A 369 -1.43 8.95 39.75
N LEU A 370 -0.32 8.72 40.45
CA LEU A 370 -0.32 8.37 41.88
C LEU A 370 -1.04 9.45 42.71
N GLY A 371 -0.80 10.72 42.40
CA GLY A 371 -1.44 11.84 43.08
C GLY A 371 -2.95 11.92 42.85
N TYR A 372 -3.42 11.71 41.62
CA TYR A 372 -4.87 11.59 41.36
C TYR A 372 -5.49 10.39 42.09
N ASP A 373 -4.83 9.24 42.07
CA ASP A 373 -5.32 8.04 42.74
C ASP A 373 -5.34 8.23 44.27
N LYS A 374 -4.38 8.96 44.84
CA LYS A 374 -4.36 9.34 46.26
C LYS A 374 -5.42 10.38 46.61
N LEU A 375 -5.61 11.43 45.79
CA LEU A 375 -6.65 12.44 46.01
C LEU A 375 -8.06 11.82 46.03
N ARG A 376 -8.30 10.75 45.25
CA ARG A 376 -9.55 9.96 45.31
C ARG A 376 -9.69 9.09 46.58
N GLN A 377 -8.60 8.81 47.28
CA GLN A 377 -8.56 8.03 48.54
C GLN A 377 -8.59 8.91 49.80
N MET A 378 -8.27 10.22 49.67
CA MET A 378 -8.42 11.18 50.76
C MET A 378 -9.89 11.39 51.12
N SER A 379 -10.16 11.78 52.37
CA SER A 379 -11.46 12.35 52.70
C SER A 379 -11.65 13.70 52.00
N PRO A 380 -12.90 14.14 51.72
CA PRO A 380 -13.15 15.39 50.99
C PRO A 380 -12.46 16.61 51.59
N GLU A 381 -12.42 16.69 52.93
CA GLU A 381 -11.80 17.79 53.67
C GLU A 381 -10.29 17.86 53.41
N ASN A 382 -9.61 16.70 53.43
CA ASN A 382 -8.18 16.61 53.18
C ASN A 382 -7.86 16.90 51.70
N ALA A 383 -8.68 16.40 50.77
CA ALA A 383 -8.55 16.72 49.35
C ALA A 383 -8.72 18.22 49.10
N PHE A 384 -9.73 18.87 49.71
CA PHE A 384 -9.93 20.32 49.61
C PHE A 384 -8.76 21.11 50.20
N CYS A 385 -8.18 20.70 51.33
CA CYS A 385 -7.01 21.35 51.91
C CYS A 385 -5.81 21.40 50.94
N VAL A 386 -5.63 20.38 50.10
CA VAL A 386 -4.60 20.36 49.04
C VAL A 386 -5.04 21.14 47.81
N ILE A 387 -6.28 20.99 47.34
CA ILE A 387 -6.75 21.59 46.07
C ILE A 387 -6.92 23.12 46.18
N ILE A 388 -7.36 23.64 47.33
CA ILE A 388 -7.66 25.07 47.52
C ILE A 388 -6.46 25.99 47.25
N PRO A 389 -5.22 25.72 47.73
CA PRO A 389 -4.02 26.46 47.34
C PRO A 389 -3.83 26.60 45.82
N HIS A 390 -3.92 25.51 45.06
CA HIS A 390 -3.73 25.50 43.61
C HIS A 390 -4.87 26.25 42.89
N ALA A 391 -6.12 26.03 43.31
CA ALA A 391 -7.28 26.76 42.79
C ALA A 391 -7.18 28.28 43.05
N ARG A 392 -6.69 28.69 44.23
CA ARG A 392 -6.44 30.09 44.58
C ARG A 392 -5.34 30.72 43.71
N ALA A 393 -4.27 29.99 43.42
CA ALA A 393 -3.20 30.48 42.55
C ALA A 393 -3.72 30.80 41.14
N VAL A 394 -4.52 29.90 40.55
CA VAL A 394 -5.16 30.12 39.24
C VAL A 394 -6.23 31.22 39.28
N LEU A 395 -7.00 31.33 40.36
CA LEU A 395 -7.93 32.45 40.56
C LEU A 395 -7.20 33.81 40.59
N LEU A 396 -6.02 33.88 41.21
CA LEU A 396 -5.19 35.09 41.21
C LEU A 396 -4.60 35.39 39.82
N GLU A 397 -4.10 34.37 39.11
CA GLU A 397 -3.59 34.47 37.74
C GLU A 397 -4.63 35.05 36.76
N VAL A 398 -5.89 34.63 36.91
CA VAL A 398 -7.02 35.09 36.08
C VAL A 398 -7.50 36.52 36.45
N GLY A 399 -7.06 37.08 37.58
CA GLY A 399 -7.46 38.42 38.05
C GLY A 399 -8.59 38.44 39.08
N GLY A 400 -8.86 37.30 39.74
CA GLY A 400 -9.85 37.16 40.81
C GLY A 400 -11.21 36.66 40.36
N GLN A 401 -12.13 36.48 41.32
CA GLN A 401 -13.41 35.81 41.14
C GLN A 401 -14.26 36.41 40.00
N ALA A 402 -14.35 37.74 39.90
CA ALA A 402 -15.15 38.38 38.85
C ALA A 402 -14.64 38.10 37.42
N ALA A 403 -13.32 37.92 37.25
CA ALA A 403 -12.73 37.54 35.97
C ALA A 403 -12.92 36.03 35.69
N TRP A 404 -12.83 35.19 36.73
CA TRP A 404 -13.13 33.76 36.65
C TRP A 404 -14.59 33.47 36.27
N ASP A 405 -15.54 34.20 36.86
CA ASP A 405 -16.97 34.07 36.58
C ASP A 405 -17.32 34.55 35.16
N ALA A 406 -16.52 35.46 34.60
CA ALA A 406 -16.62 35.92 33.21
C ALA A 406 -15.97 34.97 32.17
N LEU A 407 -15.23 33.94 32.58
CA LEU A 407 -14.71 32.92 31.66
C LEU A 407 -15.84 32.09 31.06
N SER A 408 -15.69 31.71 29.78
CA SER A 408 -16.52 30.67 29.17
C SER A 408 -16.25 29.31 29.81
N ASP A 409 -17.28 28.44 29.89
CA ASP A 409 -17.20 27.13 30.55
C ASP A 409 -16.05 26.24 30.05
N VAL A 410 -15.66 26.35 28.76
CA VAL A 410 -14.52 25.62 28.19
C VAL A 410 -13.20 26.05 28.84
N VAL A 411 -12.89 27.34 28.81
CA VAL A 411 -11.67 27.91 29.43
C VAL A 411 -11.68 27.72 30.95
N ARG A 412 -12.86 27.74 31.59
CA ARG A 412 -13.01 27.40 33.01
C ARG A 412 -12.63 25.94 33.27
N ALA A 413 -13.18 24.99 32.51
CA ALA A 413 -12.86 23.57 32.64
C ALA A 413 -11.38 23.24 32.31
N GLU A 414 -10.75 23.97 31.38
CA GLU A 414 -9.31 23.89 31.11
C GLU A 414 -8.49 24.34 32.33
N LYS A 415 -8.82 25.49 32.94
CA LYS A 415 -8.17 25.99 34.15
C LYS A 415 -8.43 25.14 35.39
N GLU A 416 -9.63 24.55 35.52
CA GLU A 416 -9.97 23.57 36.57
C GLU A 416 -9.12 22.31 36.42
N SER A 417 -9.02 21.78 35.19
CA SER A 417 -8.15 20.64 34.88
C SER A 417 -6.68 20.95 35.20
N ALA A 418 -6.23 22.18 34.95
CA ALA A 418 -4.86 22.62 35.26
C ALA A 418 -4.57 22.68 36.77
N PHE A 419 -5.42 23.30 37.60
CA PHE A 419 -5.16 23.31 39.05
C PHE A 419 -5.32 21.92 39.67
N MET A 420 -6.24 21.08 39.15
CA MET A 420 -6.38 19.70 39.58
C MET A 420 -5.17 18.84 39.22
N ARG A 421 -4.51 19.10 38.08
CA ARG A 421 -3.23 18.48 37.71
C ARG A 421 -2.11 18.93 38.65
N SER A 422 -2.02 20.23 38.93
CA SER A 422 -0.99 20.80 39.82
C SER A 422 -1.10 20.24 41.26
N ALA A 423 -2.32 20.12 41.79
CA ALA A 423 -2.58 19.48 43.07
C ALA A 423 -2.25 17.96 43.06
N ALA A 424 -2.52 17.27 41.95
CA ALA A 424 -2.13 15.87 41.78
C ALA A 424 -0.60 15.69 41.63
N GLU A 425 0.11 16.65 41.04
CA GLU A 425 1.58 16.60 40.91
C GLU A 425 2.25 16.69 42.29
N GLU A 426 1.82 17.63 43.13
CA GLU A 426 2.34 17.79 44.51
C GLU A 426 2.12 16.54 45.38
N VAL A 427 0.91 15.98 45.37
CA VAL A 427 0.59 14.73 46.11
C VAL A 427 1.32 13.54 45.48
N GLY A 428 1.45 13.53 44.16
CA GLY A 428 2.13 12.50 43.39
C GLY A 428 3.61 12.38 43.71
N GLU A 429 4.30 13.50 43.86
CA GLU A 429 5.70 13.56 44.33
C GLU A 429 5.83 12.97 45.74
N GLN A 430 4.96 13.39 46.67
CA GLN A 430 4.98 12.91 48.06
C GLN A 430 4.69 11.41 48.19
N GLU A 431 3.72 10.90 47.43
CA GLU A 431 3.39 9.47 47.42
C GLU A 431 4.46 8.65 46.72
N TYR A 432 4.99 9.12 45.58
CA TYR A 432 6.10 8.47 44.90
C TYR A 432 7.32 8.35 45.83
N GLU A 433 7.66 9.41 46.57
CA GLU A 433 8.81 9.37 47.47
C GLU A 433 8.61 8.45 48.69
N ARG A 434 7.36 8.19 49.10
CA ARG A 434 7.00 7.20 50.14
C ARG A 434 7.11 5.74 49.66
N LEU A 435 7.20 5.48 48.35
CA LEU A 435 7.30 4.12 47.81
C LEU A 435 8.64 3.45 48.16
N GLY A 436 8.59 2.14 48.44
CA GLY A 436 9.80 1.33 48.64
C GLY A 436 10.62 1.21 47.35
N ALA A 437 11.93 0.97 47.48
CA ALA A 437 12.87 0.97 46.35
C ALA A 437 12.47 0.04 45.19
N SER A 438 11.93 -1.15 45.49
CA SER A 438 11.42 -2.09 44.47
C SER A 438 10.24 -1.51 43.67
N GLU A 439 9.33 -0.80 44.33
CA GLU A 439 8.16 -0.21 43.67
C GLU A 439 8.51 1.08 42.92
N LYS A 440 9.43 1.90 43.44
CA LYS A 440 10.08 2.98 42.66
C LYS A 440 10.69 2.41 41.38
N LYS A 441 11.53 1.36 41.48
CA LYS A 441 12.15 0.71 40.31
C LYS A 441 11.12 0.25 39.29
N ARG A 442 10.05 -0.44 39.72
CA ARG A 442 8.96 -0.91 38.85
C ARG A 442 8.27 0.22 38.08
N LEU A 443 8.07 1.38 38.72
CA LEU A 443 7.44 2.54 38.08
C LEU A 443 8.40 3.32 37.19
N SER A 444 9.67 3.44 37.58
CA SER A 444 10.72 4.13 36.82
C SER A 444 11.32 3.30 35.68
N LEU A 445 11.01 2.00 35.60
CA LEU A 445 11.62 1.08 34.62
C LEU A 445 11.42 1.60 33.19
N PHE A 446 12.54 1.89 32.54
CA PHE A 446 12.62 2.36 31.17
C PHE A 446 13.88 1.79 30.52
N LEU A 447 13.70 0.68 29.82
CA LEU A 447 14.75 -0.03 29.12
C LEU A 447 15.13 0.70 27.82
N PHE A 448 16.33 0.46 27.33
CA PHE A 448 16.72 0.83 25.98
C PHE A 448 17.51 -0.31 25.34
N SER A 449 17.22 -0.63 24.09
CA SER A 449 18.03 -1.56 23.29
C SER A 449 18.28 -0.97 21.91
N GLY A 450 19.56 -0.84 21.53
CA GLY A 450 19.93 -0.31 20.23
C GLY A 450 19.93 -1.37 19.13
N CYS A 451 19.62 -0.94 17.90
CA CYS A 451 19.48 -1.78 16.72
C CYS A 451 20.73 -2.62 16.47
N CYS A 452 20.57 -3.95 16.47
CA CYS A 452 21.66 -4.91 16.34
C CYS A 452 22.51 -4.74 15.07
N MET A 453 21.95 -4.13 14.02
CA MET A 453 22.61 -3.90 12.74
C MET A 453 23.46 -2.61 12.76
N HIS A 454 23.07 -1.61 13.55
CA HIS A 454 23.93 -0.45 13.83
C HIS A 454 25.11 -0.83 14.74
N LYS A 455 24.98 -1.86 15.59
CA LYS A 455 26.11 -2.43 16.35
C LYS A 455 27.16 -3.04 15.42
N GLU A 456 26.72 -3.82 14.42
CA GLU A 456 27.59 -4.40 13.38
C GLU A 456 28.28 -3.33 12.52
N LEU A 457 27.51 -2.37 11.99
CA LEU A 457 28.07 -1.29 11.17
C LEU A 457 29.12 -0.47 11.94
N ASN A 458 28.87 -0.20 13.22
CA ASN A 458 29.81 0.51 14.07
C ASN A 458 31.03 -0.35 14.42
N SER A 459 30.92 -1.66 14.64
CA SER A 459 32.10 -2.50 14.92
C SER A 459 33.05 -2.58 13.72
N VAL A 460 32.52 -2.60 12.49
CA VAL A 460 33.32 -2.45 11.26
C VAL A 460 34.02 -1.09 11.20
N LYS A 461 33.31 0.00 11.52
CA LYS A 461 33.90 1.35 11.63
C LYS A 461 34.98 1.43 12.71
N GLY A 462 34.80 0.77 13.84
CA GLY A 462 35.77 0.70 14.95
C GLY A 462 37.04 -0.05 14.55
N GLY A 463 36.91 -1.21 13.90
CA GLY A 463 38.03 -1.96 13.36
C GLY A 463 38.83 -1.18 12.31
N ASP A 464 38.15 -0.55 11.34
CA ASP A 464 38.79 0.31 10.32
C ASP A 464 39.50 1.52 10.95
N THR A 465 38.88 2.17 11.94
CA THR A 465 39.48 3.30 12.67
C THR A 465 40.78 2.88 13.36
N ARG A 466 40.80 1.73 14.03
CA ARG A 466 41.99 1.24 14.74
C ARG A 466 43.06 0.66 13.81
N MET A 467 42.66 -0.09 12.78
CA MET A 467 43.58 -0.60 11.75
C MET A 467 44.40 0.54 11.11
N ARG A 468 43.79 1.71 10.90
CA ARG A 468 44.51 2.89 10.36
C ARG A 468 45.51 3.52 11.32
N THR A 469 45.42 3.31 12.64
CA THR A 469 46.45 3.79 13.59
C THR A 469 47.69 2.89 13.61
N TYR A 470 47.68 1.76 12.90
CA TYR A 470 48.86 0.91 12.74
C TYR A 470 50.01 1.64 12.03
N TYR A 471 49.76 2.22 10.85
CA TYR A 471 50.82 2.80 10.00
C TYR A 471 51.58 3.99 10.62
N PRO A 472 50.94 4.95 11.33
CA PRO A 472 51.67 6.02 12.03
C PRO A 472 52.62 5.52 13.14
N ASN A 473 52.39 4.31 13.66
CA ASN A 473 53.24 3.66 14.66
C ASN A 473 54.29 2.71 14.05
N HIS A 474 54.18 2.38 12.76
CA HIS A 474 55.03 1.44 12.02
C HIS A 474 55.50 2.09 10.71
N PRO A 475 56.38 3.12 10.76
CA PRO A 475 56.81 3.89 9.59
C PRO A 475 57.59 3.10 8.54
N GLU A 476 58.05 1.89 8.87
CA GLU A 476 58.61 0.90 7.95
C GLU A 476 57.57 0.25 7.04
N VAL A 477 56.28 0.30 7.39
CA VAL A 477 55.17 -0.29 6.64
C VAL A 477 54.57 0.76 5.70
N ALA A 478 54.68 0.51 4.39
CA ALA A 478 54.14 1.40 3.37
C ALA A 478 52.61 1.56 3.52
N PRO A 479 52.08 2.78 3.76
CA PRO A 479 50.66 3.00 4.03
C PRO A 479 49.78 2.76 2.78
N PRO A 480 48.45 2.63 2.97
CA PRO A 480 47.51 2.48 1.85
C PRO A 480 47.58 3.67 0.89
N VAL A 481 47.42 3.40 -0.41
CA VAL A 481 47.54 4.44 -1.44
C VAL A 481 46.52 5.58 -1.23
N LEU A 482 46.99 6.82 -1.31
CA LEU A 482 46.16 8.02 -1.16
C LEU A 482 45.21 8.18 -2.36
N LEU A 483 43.90 8.27 -2.08
CA LEU A 483 42.80 8.33 -3.05
C LEU A 483 42.14 9.72 -3.07
N ALA A 484 42.98 10.76 -3.14
CA ALA A 484 42.61 12.18 -3.16
C ALA A 484 41.55 12.51 -4.22
N ASN A 485 40.58 13.37 -3.88
CA ASN A 485 39.61 13.90 -4.86
C ASN A 485 40.32 14.75 -5.94
N LYS A 486 39.58 15.17 -6.98
CA LYS A 486 40.18 15.81 -8.18
C LYS A 486 41.05 17.02 -7.81
N ASP A 487 40.55 17.87 -6.92
CA ASP A 487 41.18 19.15 -6.62
C ASP A 487 42.33 18.98 -5.62
N ASN A 488 42.17 18.11 -4.61
CA ASN A 488 43.29 17.71 -3.74
C ASN A 488 44.42 17.04 -4.54
N ALA A 489 44.08 16.21 -5.54
CA ALA A 489 45.06 15.57 -6.41
C ALA A 489 45.78 16.58 -7.31
N ALA A 490 45.15 17.70 -7.67
CA ALA A 490 45.79 18.80 -8.38
C ALA A 490 46.72 19.62 -7.46
N VAL A 491 46.29 19.92 -6.22
CA VAL A 491 47.13 20.58 -5.20
C VAL A 491 48.37 19.75 -4.88
N LEU A 492 48.21 18.44 -4.67
CA LEU A 492 49.31 17.54 -4.32
C LEU A 492 50.21 17.13 -5.51
N ALA A 493 49.90 17.56 -6.74
CA ALA A 493 50.65 17.13 -7.93
C ALA A 493 52.07 17.73 -8.06
N GLY A 494 52.36 18.83 -7.35
CA GLY A 494 53.66 19.52 -7.36
C GLY A 494 54.62 19.15 -6.23
N VAL A 495 54.11 18.48 -5.19
CA VAL A 495 54.85 18.12 -3.96
C VAL A 495 55.96 17.11 -4.28
N LYS A 496 57.18 17.36 -3.80
CA LYS A 496 58.28 16.39 -3.80
C LYS A 496 58.60 15.88 -2.39
N ASP A 497 59.16 14.68 -2.32
CA ASP A 497 59.59 14.07 -1.06
C ASP A 497 60.59 14.96 -0.32
N GLY A 498 60.27 15.31 0.93
CA GLY A 498 61.10 16.15 1.79
C GLY A 498 60.84 17.67 1.70
N GLU A 499 59.96 18.14 0.83
CA GLU A 499 59.56 19.56 0.80
C GLU A 499 58.61 19.92 1.97
N GLN A 500 58.72 21.15 2.50
CA GLN A 500 57.76 21.64 3.50
C GLN A 500 56.42 21.95 2.83
N LEU A 501 55.42 21.09 3.09
CA LEU A 501 54.06 21.24 2.60
C LEU A 501 53.45 22.58 3.03
N THR A 502 52.88 23.31 2.07
CA THR A 502 52.08 24.52 2.33
C THR A 502 50.81 24.19 3.13
N PRO A 503 50.14 25.19 3.75
CA PRO A 503 48.86 24.96 4.42
C PRO A 503 47.76 24.37 3.53
N ALA A 504 47.83 24.61 2.20
CA ALA A 504 46.91 24.03 1.24
C ALA A 504 47.21 22.54 0.99
N GLU A 505 48.48 22.17 0.81
CA GLU A 505 48.90 20.78 0.61
C GLU A 505 48.73 19.95 1.88
N LEU A 506 49.06 20.50 3.06
CA LEU A 506 48.77 19.87 4.36
C LEU A 506 47.28 19.55 4.51
N ARG A 507 46.39 20.48 4.14
CA ARG A 507 44.94 20.27 4.19
C ARG A 507 44.49 19.25 3.13
N ALA A 508 44.99 19.36 1.90
CA ALA A 508 44.65 18.43 0.82
C ALA A 508 45.09 17.00 1.16
N LEU A 509 46.24 16.83 1.83
CA LEU A 509 46.70 15.55 2.35
C LEU A 509 45.80 15.06 3.50
N SER A 510 45.53 15.90 4.50
CA SER A 510 44.78 15.48 5.71
C SER A 510 43.32 15.12 5.45
N ILE A 511 42.67 15.73 4.46
CA ILE A 511 41.27 15.41 4.10
C ILE A 511 41.15 14.35 3.00
N SER A 512 42.26 13.89 2.41
CA SER A 512 42.24 12.87 1.36
C SER A 512 42.19 11.47 1.95
N GLY A 513 41.07 10.77 1.74
CA GLY A 513 40.92 9.37 2.15
C GLY A 513 41.89 8.43 1.42
N CYS A 514 42.22 7.33 2.09
CA CYS A 514 42.98 6.20 1.55
C CYS A 514 42.28 4.87 1.93
N GLY A 515 42.91 3.75 1.59
CA GLY A 515 42.55 2.45 2.16
C GLY A 515 41.29 1.78 1.61
N ALA A 516 40.99 0.59 2.14
CA ALA A 516 39.97 -0.31 1.59
C ALA A 516 38.55 0.27 1.63
N VAL A 517 38.20 1.03 2.68
CA VAL A 517 36.88 1.68 2.79
C VAL A 517 36.71 2.76 1.71
N LYS A 518 37.69 3.65 1.49
CA LYS A 518 37.59 4.63 0.39
C LYS A 518 37.64 3.94 -0.97
N ALA A 519 38.46 2.90 -1.15
CA ALA A 519 38.54 2.13 -2.39
C ALA A 519 37.21 1.42 -2.74
N THR A 520 36.55 0.79 -1.76
CA THR A 520 35.23 0.17 -1.95
C THR A 520 34.11 1.21 -2.18
N THR A 521 34.21 2.41 -1.60
CA THR A 521 33.33 3.54 -1.95
C THR A 521 33.51 3.96 -3.42
N LEU A 522 34.75 4.10 -3.91
CA LEU A 522 35.01 4.41 -5.32
C LEU A 522 34.52 3.30 -6.24
N ALA A 523 34.70 2.02 -5.86
CA ALA A 523 34.14 0.87 -6.57
C ALA A 523 32.60 0.94 -6.65
N GLY A 524 31.93 1.29 -5.55
CA GLY A 524 30.49 1.55 -5.51
C GLY A 524 30.07 2.67 -6.46
N MET A 525 30.78 3.81 -6.43
CA MET A 525 30.53 4.95 -7.34
C MET A 525 30.72 4.60 -8.83
N ILE A 526 31.59 3.63 -9.14
CA ILE A 526 31.84 3.16 -10.52
C ILE A 526 30.82 2.08 -10.93
N CYS A 527 30.54 1.08 -10.09
CA CYS A 527 29.80 -0.13 -10.48
C CYS A 527 28.31 -0.13 -10.09
N ASN A 528 27.92 0.53 -9.00
CA ASN A 528 26.54 0.60 -8.49
C ASN A 528 26.32 1.93 -7.75
N ASN A 529 26.24 3.02 -8.52
CA ASN A 529 26.17 4.39 -7.99
C ASN A 529 24.78 4.72 -7.39
N LYS A 530 24.72 5.60 -6.39
CA LYS A 530 23.44 6.11 -5.84
C LYS A 530 22.61 6.90 -6.87
N ASP A 531 23.25 7.51 -7.86
CA ASP A 531 22.60 8.08 -9.04
C ASP A 531 22.57 7.05 -10.18
N SER A 532 21.37 6.66 -10.60
CA SER A 532 21.13 5.73 -11.71
C SER A 532 21.62 6.24 -13.08
N LYS A 533 22.01 7.52 -13.19
CA LYS A 533 22.60 8.11 -14.40
C LYS A 533 24.14 8.12 -14.40
N LYS A 534 24.80 7.86 -13.27
CA LYS A 534 26.26 7.94 -13.12
C LYS A 534 26.88 6.55 -12.89
N GLY A 535 28.10 6.33 -13.35
CA GLY A 535 28.77 5.03 -13.26
C GLY A 535 28.39 4.06 -14.40
N GLN A 536 28.80 2.80 -14.27
CA GLN A 536 28.71 1.77 -15.30
C GLN A 536 27.43 0.91 -15.18
N HIS A 537 26.91 0.69 -13.96
CA HIS A 537 25.69 -0.07 -13.67
C HIS A 537 25.60 -1.38 -14.46
N ASP A 538 24.59 -1.55 -15.32
CA ASP A 538 24.37 -2.78 -16.09
C ASP A 538 25.55 -3.13 -17.03
N ARG A 539 26.39 -2.14 -17.42
CA ARG A 539 27.62 -2.40 -18.19
C ARG A 539 28.66 -3.19 -17.40
N TYR A 540 28.74 -2.98 -16.09
CA TYR A 540 29.59 -3.79 -15.20
C TYR A 540 29.03 -5.21 -15.12
N ILE A 541 27.71 -5.35 -14.93
CA ILE A 541 27.02 -6.65 -14.84
C ILE A 541 27.27 -7.46 -16.11
N TRP A 542 27.03 -6.89 -17.30
CA TRP A 542 27.22 -7.59 -18.58
C TRP A 542 28.68 -7.95 -18.88
N TYR A 543 29.65 -7.20 -18.35
CA TYR A 543 31.07 -7.55 -18.51
C TYR A 543 31.42 -8.78 -17.70
N PHE A 544 31.04 -8.81 -16.41
CA PHE A 544 31.32 -9.95 -15.54
C PHE A 544 30.45 -11.18 -15.92
N ASP A 545 29.23 -10.98 -16.42
CA ASP A 545 28.34 -12.04 -16.95
C ASP A 545 28.94 -12.72 -18.19
N LYS A 546 29.64 -11.96 -19.04
CA LYS A 546 30.38 -12.51 -20.19
C LYS A 546 31.55 -13.41 -19.79
N GLU A 547 32.33 -13.03 -18.78
CA GLU A 547 33.55 -13.77 -18.41
C GLU A 547 33.32 -14.90 -17.38
N LEU A 548 32.33 -14.75 -16.48
CA LEU A 548 32.05 -15.70 -15.38
C LEU A 548 30.75 -16.52 -15.60
N GLY A 549 29.85 -16.04 -16.46
CA GLY A 549 28.61 -16.72 -16.85
C GLY A 549 27.41 -16.46 -15.92
N PRO A 550 26.16 -16.58 -16.43
CA PRO A 550 24.94 -16.24 -15.67
C PRO A 550 24.71 -17.03 -14.38
N ALA A 551 25.30 -18.21 -14.26
CA ALA A 551 25.21 -19.04 -13.05
C ALA A 551 26.07 -18.51 -11.88
N VAL A 552 27.11 -17.71 -12.17
CA VAL A 552 28.03 -17.14 -11.19
C VAL A 552 27.70 -15.66 -10.92
N THR A 553 27.38 -14.90 -11.96
CA THR A 553 27.35 -13.42 -11.90
C THR A 553 26.01 -12.78 -11.53
N ALA A 554 25.06 -13.54 -10.97
CA ALA A 554 23.69 -13.07 -10.74
C ALA A 554 23.51 -12.08 -9.56
N ARG A 555 24.49 -11.21 -9.26
CA ARG A 555 24.43 -10.19 -8.20
C ARG A 555 24.98 -8.83 -8.69
N ARG A 556 24.31 -7.74 -8.29
CA ARG A 556 24.84 -6.37 -8.44
C ARG A 556 26.02 -6.16 -7.49
N PHE A 557 26.93 -5.24 -7.85
CA PHE A 557 28.00 -4.82 -6.92
C PHE A 557 27.40 -4.36 -5.58
N PRO A 558 27.98 -4.73 -4.42
CA PRO A 558 27.43 -4.39 -3.10
C PRO A 558 27.11 -2.90 -2.94
N ASP A 559 26.01 -2.61 -2.24
CA ASP A 559 25.36 -1.29 -2.23
C ASP A 559 26.01 -0.29 -1.24
N VAL A 560 27.33 -0.12 -1.39
CA VAL A 560 28.18 0.81 -0.61
C VAL A 560 27.72 2.25 -0.81
N SER A 561 27.26 2.61 -2.02
CA SER A 561 26.77 3.94 -2.38
C SER A 561 25.56 4.42 -1.56
N ASN A 562 24.84 3.50 -0.88
CA ASN A 562 23.72 3.78 0.01
C ASN A 562 24.00 3.36 1.47
N THR A 563 25.27 3.20 1.84
CA THR A 563 25.74 2.92 3.23
C THR A 563 25.05 1.73 3.89
N ARG A 564 24.76 0.65 3.13
CA ARG A 564 24.14 -0.54 3.74
C ARG A 564 25.08 -1.22 4.74
N PHE A 565 24.49 -1.81 5.78
CA PHE A 565 25.11 -2.78 6.67
C PHE A 565 25.97 -3.79 5.88
N GLN A 566 27.13 -4.16 6.41
CA GLN A 566 28.08 -5.13 5.82
C GLN A 566 28.65 -4.78 4.41
N SER A 567 28.23 -3.67 3.78
CA SER A 567 28.48 -3.45 2.34
C SER A 567 29.95 -3.32 1.97
N HIS A 568 30.78 -2.72 2.82
CA HIS A 568 32.24 -2.64 2.61
C HIS A 568 32.90 -4.03 2.69
N CYS A 569 32.52 -4.86 3.66
CA CYS A 569 33.01 -6.25 3.77
C CYS A 569 32.61 -7.08 2.54
N ALA A 570 31.34 -7.00 2.12
CA ALA A 570 30.85 -7.67 0.92
C ALA A 570 31.55 -7.18 -0.35
N ALA A 571 31.82 -5.87 -0.46
CA ALA A 571 32.57 -5.28 -1.57
C ALA A 571 34.04 -5.73 -1.59
N SER A 572 34.67 -5.91 -0.43
CA SER A 572 36.03 -6.47 -0.34
C SER A 572 36.06 -7.94 -0.76
N CYS A 573 35.13 -8.78 -0.30
CA CYS A 573 34.97 -10.16 -0.79
C CYS A 573 34.78 -10.22 -2.30
N GLU A 574 33.96 -9.32 -2.85
CA GLU A 574 33.68 -9.23 -4.29
C GLU A 574 34.91 -8.83 -5.11
N ILE A 575 35.66 -7.81 -4.67
CA ILE A 575 36.86 -7.34 -5.38
C ILE A 575 37.98 -8.38 -5.32
N LEU A 576 38.19 -9.07 -4.19
CA LEU A 576 39.30 -10.01 -4.04
C LEU A 576 39.12 -11.29 -4.88
N VAL A 577 37.93 -11.88 -4.88
CA VAL A 577 37.64 -13.12 -5.67
C VAL A 577 37.77 -12.88 -7.17
N HIS A 578 37.54 -11.65 -7.63
CA HIS A 578 37.56 -11.28 -9.05
C HIS A 578 38.63 -10.23 -9.37
N LEU A 579 39.71 -10.15 -8.59
CA LEU A 579 40.67 -9.02 -8.60
C LEU A 579 41.27 -8.73 -9.99
N ASP A 580 41.70 -9.76 -10.71
CA ASP A 580 42.25 -9.58 -12.06
C ASP A 580 41.17 -9.26 -13.11
N LEU A 581 39.93 -9.73 -12.91
CA LEU A 581 38.78 -9.32 -13.73
C LEU A 581 38.39 -7.85 -13.46
N TYR A 582 38.53 -7.36 -12.22
CA TYR A 582 38.38 -5.93 -11.91
C TYR A 582 39.47 -5.07 -12.54
N ARG A 583 40.74 -5.52 -12.50
CA ARG A 583 41.85 -4.86 -13.19
C ARG A 583 41.64 -4.81 -14.69
N ASP A 584 41.17 -5.90 -15.29
CA ASP A 584 40.88 -5.99 -16.72
C ASP A 584 39.65 -5.17 -17.13
N PHE A 585 38.55 -5.23 -16.37
CA PHE A 585 37.36 -4.40 -16.57
C PHE A 585 37.70 -2.90 -16.54
N MET A 586 38.52 -2.46 -15.58
CA MET A 586 38.96 -1.07 -15.53
C MET A 586 39.82 -0.68 -16.75
N ARG A 587 40.66 -1.59 -17.25
CA ARG A 587 41.50 -1.35 -18.43
C ARG A 587 40.68 -1.35 -19.74
N ASN A 588 39.93 -2.41 -19.99
CA ASN A 588 39.27 -2.66 -21.28
C ASN A 588 37.85 -2.10 -21.31
N GLY A 589 37.05 -2.41 -20.27
CA GLY A 589 35.65 -2.00 -20.15
C GLY A 589 35.43 -0.52 -19.82
N VAL A 590 36.41 0.13 -19.15
CA VAL A 590 36.34 1.53 -18.71
C VAL A 590 37.34 2.45 -19.42
N TYR A 591 38.65 2.19 -19.37
CA TYR A 591 39.67 3.10 -19.95
C TYR A 591 39.64 3.15 -21.48
N TYR A 592 39.83 2.01 -22.16
CA TYR A 592 39.90 1.96 -23.63
C TYR A 592 38.53 2.11 -24.32
N LYS A 593 37.42 1.89 -23.61
CA LYS A 593 36.05 1.98 -24.14
C LYS A 593 35.59 3.41 -24.46
N LYS A 594 36.31 4.44 -24.01
CA LYS A 594 35.95 5.85 -24.22
C LYS A 594 36.47 6.36 -25.57
N GLU A 595 35.74 7.31 -26.15
CA GLU A 595 36.12 8.00 -27.40
C GLU A 595 37.53 8.62 -27.30
N LYS A 596 37.87 9.15 -26.14
CA LYS A 596 39.23 9.50 -25.74
C LYS A 596 39.64 8.56 -24.59
N PRO A 597 40.52 7.56 -24.84
CA PRO A 597 40.95 6.62 -23.80
C PRO A 597 41.56 7.35 -22.60
N GLY A 598 41.12 7.01 -21.39
CA GLY A 598 41.51 7.75 -20.20
C GLY A 598 40.69 7.41 -18.95
N PHE A 599 41.32 7.57 -17.79
CA PHE A 599 40.62 7.50 -16.50
C PHE A 599 40.17 8.88 -16.03
N THR A 600 38.98 8.97 -15.43
CA THR A 600 38.63 10.07 -14.52
C THR A 600 39.42 9.93 -13.21
N ASN A 601 39.43 10.95 -12.35
CA ASN A 601 40.18 10.87 -11.09
C ASN A 601 39.69 9.71 -10.18
N ILE A 602 38.38 9.51 -10.08
CA ILE A 602 37.75 8.41 -9.34
C ILE A 602 38.19 7.05 -9.89
N GLU A 603 38.15 6.86 -11.21
CA GLU A 603 38.56 5.60 -11.85
C GLU A 603 40.06 5.35 -11.70
N LYS A 604 40.91 6.38 -11.85
CA LYS A 604 42.37 6.31 -11.67
C LYS A 604 42.71 5.90 -10.24
N ASN A 605 42.00 6.47 -9.26
CA ASN A 605 42.18 6.13 -7.85
C ASN A 605 41.74 4.71 -7.53
N PHE A 606 40.58 4.26 -8.02
CA PHE A 606 40.17 2.86 -7.84
C PHE A 606 41.15 1.89 -8.52
N PHE A 607 41.62 2.20 -9.73
CA PHE A 607 42.63 1.41 -10.43
C PHE A 607 43.98 1.35 -9.67
N ARG A 608 44.41 2.45 -9.02
CA ARG A 608 45.57 2.45 -8.11
C ARG A 608 45.35 1.55 -6.90
N ALA A 609 44.15 1.56 -6.30
CA ALA A 609 43.81 0.70 -5.17
C ALA A 609 43.89 -0.80 -5.53
N LEU A 610 43.40 -1.20 -6.72
CA LEU A 610 43.51 -2.57 -7.24
C LEU A 610 44.96 -3.05 -7.47
N HIS A 611 45.95 -2.15 -7.41
CA HIS A 611 47.37 -2.44 -7.56
C HIS A 611 48.21 -2.10 -6.31
N CYS A 612 47.60 -1.69 -5.19
CA CYS A 612 48.30 -1.41 -3.93
C CYS A 612 48.16 -2.59 -2.97
N SER A 613 49.27 -3.25 -2.63
CA SER A 613 49.32 -4.39 -1.70
C SER A 613 48.70 -4.06 -0.34
N THR A 614 49.06 -2.92 0.27
CA THR A 614 48.51 -2.51 1.57
C THR A 614 47.00 -2.30 1.51
N THR A 615 46.47 -1.62 0.48
CA THR A 615 45.02 -1.45 0.31
C THR A 615 44.28 -2.77 0.05
N LEU A 616 44.89 -3.71 -0.66
CA LEU A 616 44.35 -5.07 -0.82
C LEU A 616 44.42 -5.87 0.50
N THR A 617 45.43 -5.64 1.34
CA THR A 617 45.56 -6.27 2.66
C THR A 617 44.43 -5.81 3.58
N GLU A 618 44.11 -4.51 3.59
CA GLU A 618 42.94 -3.99 4.30
C GLU A 618 41.61 -4.54 3.75
N MET A 619 41.50 -4.77 2.44
CA MET A 619 40.34 -5.47 1.87
C MET A 619 40.27 -6.92 2.37
N ALA A 620 41.40 -7.62 2.49
CA ALA A 620 41.43 -8.97 3.03
C ALA A 620 40.98 -8.99 4.51
N VAL A 621 41.42 -8.02 5.31
CA VAL A 621 40.92 -7.85 6.70
C VAL A 621 39.41 -7.64 6.75
N LEU A 622 38.86 -6.73 5.94
CA LEU A 622 37.41 -6.49 5.86
C LEU A 622 36.62 -7.71 5.37
N ALA A 623 37.19 -8.48 4.43
CA ALA A 623 36.58 -9.69 3.89
C ALA A 623 36.56 -10.84 4.91
N LEU A 624 37.68 -11.07 5.61
CA LEU A 624 37.78 -12.05 6.71
C LEU A 624 36.83 -11.70 7.85
N TYR A 625 36.79 -10.44 8.30
CA TYR A 625 35.83 -10.00 9.31
C TYR A 625 34.37 -10.18 8.84
N GLY A 626 34.12 -9.91 7.55
CA GLY A 626 32.86 -10.20 6.88
C GLY A 626 32.41 -11.66 7.06
N LEU A 627 33.26 -12.60 6.68
CA LEU A 627 32.93 -14.04 6.65
C LEU A 627 32.97 -14.71 8.02
N CYS A 628 33.86 -14.29 8.91
CA CYS A 628 34.08 -14.90 10.22
C CYS A 628 33.14 -14.36 11.31
N VAL A 629 32.81 -13.06 11.28
CA VAL A 629 32.12 -12.37 12.38
C VAL A 629 30.81 -11.74 11.91
N SER A 630 30.87 -10.85 10.92
CA SER A 630 29.73 -10.00 10.53
C SER A 630 28.58 -10.80 9.91
N CYS A 631 28.82 -11.61 8.86
CA CYS A 631 27.78 -12.42 8.22
C CYS A 631 27.17 -13.47 9.18
N PRO A 632 27.96 -14.26 9.94
CA PRO A 632 27.46 -15.10 11.02
C PRO A 632 26.60 -14.40 12.07
N TYR A 633 26.98 -13.20 12.51
CA TYR A 633 26.18 -12.43 13.46
C TYR A 633 24.86 -11.97 12.85
N VAL A 634 24.88 -11.44 11.62
CA VAL A 634 23.63 -11.04 10.92
C VAL A 634 22.76 -12.26 10.60
N ARG A 635 23.34 -13.45 10.37
CA ARG A 635 22.59 -14.71 10.23
C ARG A 635 21.81 -15.04 11.52
N GLN A 636 22.39 -14.83 12.70
CA GLN A 636 21.71 -15.03 13.99
C GLN A 636 20.68 -13.93 14.36
N ILE A 637 20.67 -12.77 13.68
CA ILE A 637 19.70 -11.67 13.94
C ILE A 637 18.60 -11.55 12.87
N ARG A 638 18.94 -11.63 11.58
CA ARG A 638 18.03 -11.47 10.43
C ARG A 638 17.78 -12.78 9.65
N GLY A 639 18.31 -13.91 10.12
CA GLY A 639 18.15 -15.21 9.45
C GLY A 639 16.70 -15.73 9.39
N PRO A 640 16.43 -16.78 8.60
CA PRO A 640 15.11 -17.39 8.51
C PRO A 640 14.56 -17.78 9.90
N GLY A 641 13.37 -17.29 10.24
CA GLY A 641 12.72 -17.48 11.54
C GLY A 641 13.01 -16.40 12.59
N MET A 642 14.03 -15.56 12.41
CA MET A 642 14.44 -14.54 13.41
C MET A 642 13.61 -13.25 13.40
N SER A 643 12.52 -13.17 12.62
CA SER A 643 11.73 -11.94 12.44
C SER A 643 11.08 -11.39 13.72
N ASN A 644 10.92 -12.24 14.75
CA ASN A 644 10.26 -11.92 16.01
C ASN A 644 11.25 -11.91 17.19
N LEU A 645 12.56 -11.87 16.91
CA LEU A 645 13.63 -11.95 17.89
C LEU A 645 13.59 -10.75 18.86
N ASN A 646 13.44 -11.06 20.15
CA ASN A 646 13.38 -10.09 21.23
C ASN A 646 14.78 -9.55 21.53
N ALA A 647 15.00 -8.24 21.37
CA ALA A 647 16.29 -7.61 21.63
C ALA A 647 16.77 -7.79 23.08
N LEU A 648 15.83 -7.89 24.03
CA LEU A 648 16.13 -8.04 25.46
C LEU A 648 16.79 -9.39 25.80
N THR A 649 16.61 -10.44 24.98
CA THR A 649 17.18 -11.76 25.22
C THR A 649 18.61 -11.94 24.65
N LEU A 650 19.20 -10.90 24.06
CA LEU A 650 20.42 -11.01 23.25
C LEU A 650 21.75 -10.89 24.02
N GLY A 651 21.74 -10.54 25.31
CA GLY A 651 22.95 -10.46 26.14
C GLY A 651 23.88 -11.69 26.00
N PRO A 652 23.37 -12.93 26.11
CA PRO A 652 24.18 -14.14 25.88
C PRO A 652 24.74 -14.29 24.46
N LEU A 653 24.07 -13.76 23.43
CA LEU A 653 24.58 -13.74 22.06
C LEU A 653 25.77 -12.77 21.96
N HIS A 654 25.64 -11.56 22.51
CA HIS A 654 26.71 -10.56 22.49
C HIS A 654 27.91 -10.94 23.38
N ILE A 655 27.70 -11.67 24.48
CA ILE A 655 28.78 -12.27 25.27
C ILE A 655 29.53 -13.33 24.44
N ARG A 656 28.83 -14.28 23.80
CA ARG A 656 29.48 -15.26 22.91
C ARG A 656 30.26 -14.58 21.78
N LEU A 657 29.73 -13.49 21.20
CA LEU A 657 30.36 -12.74 20.12
C LEU A 657 31.68 -12.09 20.57
N ARG A 658 31.70 -11.44 21.74
CA ARG A 658 32.92 -10.84 22.28
C ARG A 658 33.99 -11.90 22.58
N ASN A 659 33.61 -12.97 23.26
CA ASN A 659 34.52 -14.09 23.56
C ASN A 659 35.08 -14.74 22.29
N PHE A 660 34.29 -14.79 21.20
CA PHE A 660 34.74 -15.28 19.90
C PHE A 660 35.76 -14.33 19.25
N ILE A 661 35.50 -13.02 19.25
CA ILE A 661 36.46 -12.03 18.72
C ILE A 661 37.75 -12.02 19.55
N GLU A 662 37.67 -12.14 20.88
CA GLU A 662 38.84 -12.28 21.76
C GLU A 662 39.65 -13.54 21.44
N LYS A 663 38.99 -14.68 21.22
CA LYS A 663 39.64 -15.93 20.76
C LYS A 663 40.44 -15.69 19.46
N LEU A 664 39.88 -14.95 18.50
CA LEU A 664 40.54 -14.62 17.23
C LEU A 664 41.70 -13.62 17.36
N ILE A 665 41.67 -12.74 18.36
CA ILE A 665 42.78 -11.82 18.68
C ILE A 665 43.94 -12.58 19.31
N ASN A 666 43.63 -13.52 20.21
CA ASN A 666 44.63 -14.33 20.92
C ASN A 666 45.24 -15.43 20.05
N ASP A 667 44.49 -15.95 19.08
CA ASP A 667 44.97 -16.93 18.09
C ASP A 667 44.46 -16.61 16.67
N PRO A 668 45.18 -15.76 15.91
CA PRO A 668 44.84 -15.47 14.51
C PRO A 668 44.97 -16.67 13.57
N SER A 669 45.66 -17.76 13.98
CA SER A 669 45.82 -18.95 13.15
C SER A 669 44.50 -19.70 12.93
N ILE A 670 43.49 -19.46 13.77
CA ILE A 670 42.11 -19.92 13.56
C ILE A 670 41.55 -19.46 12.21
N ILE A 671 41.97 -18.30 11.71
CA ILE A 671 41.54 -17.73 10.42
C ILE A 671 42.65 -17.82 9.36
N LEU A 672 43.92 -17.71 9.77
CA LEU A 672 45.06 -17.61 8.87
C LEU A 672 45.89 -18.89 8.73
N GLY A 673 45.63 -19.92 9.52
CA GLY A 673 46.28 -21.23 9.41
C GLY A 673 45.93 -21.96 8.10
N ASP A 674 46.74 -22.95 7.74
CA ASP A 674 46.53 -23.76 6.53
C ASP A 674 45.41 -24.81 6.71
N ASP A 675 44.99 -25.05 7.96
CA ASP A 675 43.86 -25.89 8.39
C ASP A 675 42.63 -25.07 8.83
N ALA A 676 42.63 -23.75 8.61
CA ALA A 676 41.53 -22.86 8.99
C ALA A 676 40.21 -23.27 8.31
N GLY A 677 39.22 -23.68 9.12
CA GLY A 677 37.93 -24.20 8.66
C GLY A 677 36.75 -23.42 9.24
N TYR A 678 35.63 -23.37 8.50
CA TYR A 678 34.45 -22.59 8.89
C TYR A 678 33.91 -22.95 10.28
N THR A 679 34.03 -24.22 10.72
CA THR A 679 33.58 -24.72 12.02
C THR A 679 34.32 -24.12 13.22
N THR A 680 35.54 -23.61 13.03
CA THR A 680 36.34 -22.95 14.08
C THR A 680 36.52 -21.46 13.84
N ALA A 681 36.44 -21.03 12.58
CA ALA A 681 36.69 -19.68 12.09
C ALA A 681 35.42 -18.82 11.90
N THR A 682 34.21 -19.36 12.08
CA THR A 682 32.97 -18.57 12.08
C THR A 682 32.33 -18.50 13.47
N PHE A 683 31.64 -17.40 13.75
CA PHE A 683 30.96 -17.17 15.03
C PHE A 683 29.76 -18.12 15.27
N ASP A 684 29.10 -18.61 14.23
CA ASP A 684 27.99 -19.58 14.34
C ASP A 684 28.38 -21.03 14.03
N GLY A 685 29.57 -21.29 13.49
CA GLY A 685 30.04 -22.62 13.09
C GLY A 685 29.52 -23.10 11.72
N GLU A 686 28.79 -22.24 11.01
CA GLU A 686 28.14 -22.51 9.72
C GLU A 686 29.05 -22.17 8.53
N GLU A 687 28.73 -22.67 7.33
CA GLU A 687 29.54 -22.42 6.13
C GLU A 687 29.67 -20.92 5.78
N TRP A 688 30.83 -20.54 5.25
CA TRP A 688 31.08 -19.19 4.73
C TRP A 688 30.19 -18.88 3.51
N GLU A 689 29.58 -17.68 3.43
CA GLU A 689 28.69 -17.33 2.31
C GLU A 689 29.40 -17.32 0.94
N ARG A 690 30.73 -17.13 0.93
CA ARG A 690 31.58 -17.17 -0.27
C ARG A 690 32.91 -17.87 0.05
N PRO A 691 33.00 -19.21 0.02
CA PRO A 691 34.21 -19.94 0.40
C PRO A 691 35.46 -19.52 -0.39
N GLY A 692 35.33 -19.33 -1.71
CA GLY A 692 36.42 -18.92 -2.61
C GLY A 692 37.07 -17.56 -2.33
N VAL A 693 36.56 -16.78 -1.37
CA VAL A 693 37.27 -15.60 -0.83
C VAL A 693 38.51 -16.03 -0.05
N PHE A 694 38.46 -17.15 0.67
CA PHE A 694 39.62 -17.68 1.39
C PHE A 694 40.71 -18.13 0.39
N ASP A 695 40.35 -18.86 -0.67
CA ASP A 695 41.29 -19.26 -1.73
C ASP A 695 41.98 -18.05 -2.37
N ALA A 696 41.22 -16.98 -2.63
CA ALA A 696 41.76 -15.71 -3.16
C ALA A 696 42.70 -15.01 -2.16
N ILE A 697 42.36 -14.97 -0.87
CA ILE A 697 43.21 -14.37 0.17
C ILE A 697 44.47 -15.20 0.41
N VAL A 698 44.39 -16.53 0.44
CA VAL A 698 45.55 -17.43 0.52
C VAL A 698 46.48 -17.23 -0.69
N SER A 699 45.91 -17.13 -1.90
CA SER A 699 46.68 -16.86 -3.13
C SER A 699 47.39 -15.50 -3.12
N LEU A 700 46.81 -14.50 -2.45
CA LEU A 700 47.36 -13.15 -2.33
C LEU A 700 48.28 -12.97 -1.11
N ARG A 701 48.21 -13.85 -0.10
CA ARG A 701 48.96 -13.78 1.17
C ARG A 701 50.47 -13.53 1.01
N PRO A 702 51.19 -14.11 0.02
CA PRO A 702 52.62 -13.81 -0.20
C PRO A 702 52.92 -12.34 -0.53
N ALA A 703 51.93 -11.55 -0.96
CA ALA A 703 52.03 -10.11 -1.21
C ALA A 703 51.42 -9.24 -0.09
N MET A 704 51.00 -9.86 1.02
CA MET A 704 50.31 -9.22 2.15
C MET A 704 51.05 -9.51 3.49
N PRO A 705 52.31 -9.09 3.65
CA PRO A 705 53.16 -9.49 4.78
C PRO A 705 52.66 -9.03 6.16
N HIS A 706 51.77 -8.04 6.22
CA HIS A 706 51.21 -7.48 7.47
C HIS A 706 49.73 -7.84 7.69
N LEU A 707 49.23 -8.89 7.00
CA LEU A 707 47.82 -9.29 7.08
C LEU A 707 47.40 -9.69 8.50
N GLN A 708 48.28 -10.35 9.25
CA GLN A 708 47.98 -10.81 10.60
C GLN A 708 47.88 -9.63 11.59
N GLU A 709 48.83 -8.70 11.51
CA GLU A 709 48.93 -7.52 12.37
C GLU A 709 47.73 -6.58 12.15
N LEU A 710 47.39 -6.31 10.89
CA LEU A 710 46.24 -5.49 10.53
C LEU A 710 44.91 -6.17 10.89
N LEU A 711 44.80 -7.50 10.74
CA LEU A 711 43.63 -8.26 11.20
C LEU A 711 43.47 -8.18 12.72
N VAL A 712 44.57 -8.31 13.47
CA VAL A 712 44.57 -8.24 14.95
C VAL A 712 44.17 -6.85 15.44
N GLU A 713 44.72 -5.76 14.90
CA GLU A 713 44.31 -4.41 15.30
C GLU A 713 42.87 -4.08 14.86
N PHE A 714 42.41 -4.58 13.72
CA PHE A 714 40.99 -4.48 13.33
C PHE A 714 40.08 -5.21 14.32
N LEU A 715 40.41 -6.46 14.68
CA LEU A 715 39.61 -7.28 15.61
C LEU A 715 39.55 -6.64 17.00
N LYS A 716 40.66 -6.07 17.51
CA LYS A 716 40.66 -5.32 18.78
C LYS A 716 39.74 -4.10 18.73
N GLY A 717 39.80 -3.31 17.65
CA GLY A 717 38.97 -2.10 17.50
C GLY A 717 37.49 -2.43 17.30
N ALA A 718 37.20 -3.58 16.68
CA ALA A 718 35.86 -4.13 16.61
C ALA A 718 35.39 -4.63 17.99
N LEU A 719 36.23 -5.29 18.80
CA LEU A 719 35.91 -5.78 20.14
C LEU A 719 35.56 -4.62 21.09
N GLU A 720 36.44 -3.63 21.24
CA GLU A 720 36.20 -2.42 22.05
C GLU A 720 34.91 -1.70 21.64
N THR A 721 34.58 -1.77 20.35
CA THR A 721 33.35 -1.19 19.81
C THR A 721 32.12 -2.06 20.08
N TRP A 722 32.23 -3.39 20.01
CA TRP A 722 31.17 -4.31 20.46
C TRP A 722 30.87 -4.13 21.95
N GLU A 723 31.89 -3.95 22.79
CA GLU A 723 31.72 -3.66 24.22
C GLU A 723 30.93 -2.37 24.44
N ARG A 724 31.38 -1.27 23.85
CA ARG A 724 30.69 0.03 23.93
C ARG A 724 29.25 -0.01 23.42
N PHE A 725 28.96 -0.76 22.34
CA PHE A 725 27.62 -0.85 21.75
C PHE A 725 26.81 -2.08 22.24
N THR A 726 27.26 -2.79 23.27
CA THR A 726 26.46 -3.83 23.96
C THR A 726 26.37 -3.60 25.47
N ALA A 727 26.78 -2.42 25.94
CA ALA A 727 26.76 -2.02 27.34
C ALA A 727 25.36 -2.00 27.98
N GLU A 728 24.27 -1.96 27.21
CA GLU A 728 22.91 -2.15 27.75
C GLU A 728 22.66 -3.57 28.30
N PHE A 729 23.50 -4.55 27.91
CA PHE A 729 23.47 -5.95 28.37
C PHE A 729 24.53 -6.26 29.43
N ASP A 730 25.10 -5.24 30.11
CA ASP A 730 26.01 -5.47 31.23
C ASP A 730 25.34 -6.35 32.32
N PRO A 731 26.06 -7.30 32.96
CA PRO A 731 25.50 -8.16 34.00
C PRO A 731 24.86 -7.41 35.18
N SER A 732 25.27 -6.17 35.46
CA SER A 732 24.69 -5.30 36.49
C SER A 732 23.57 -4.37 36.00
N GLY A 733 23.31 -4.32 34.68
CA GLY A 733 22.30 -3.45 34.07
C GLY A 733 20.86 -3.87 34.33
N ASP A 734 19.89 -3.09 33.85
CA ASP A 734 18.48 -3.42 34.03
C ASP A 734 18.00 -4.59 33.16
N ILE A 735 18.55 -4.79 31.96
CA ILE A 735 18.13 -5.88 31.06
C ILE A 735 18.52 -7.25 31.63
N SER A 736 19.70 -7.39 32.24
CA SER A 736 20.15 -8.65 32.85
C SER A 736 19.35 -9.04 34.10
N GLN A 737 18.67 -8.07 34.72
CA GLN A 737 17.87 -8.26 35.94
C GLN A 737 16.40 -8.60 35.65
N LEU A 738 15.95 -8.56 34.39
CA LEU A 738 14.59 -8.92 34.00
C LEU A 738 14.36 -10.42 34.13
N THR A 739 13.19 -10.83 34.65
CA THR A 739 12.77 -12.24 34.55
C THR A 739 12.43 -12.63 33.11
N THR A 740 12.34 -13.93 32.81
CA THR A 740 11.89 -14.43 31.50
C THR A 740 10.52 -13.87 31.13
N GLU A 741 9.61 -13.81 32.11
CA GLU A 741 8.26 -13.27 31.95
C GLU A 741 8.26 -11.77 31.66
N GLU A 742 9.15 -10.99 32.27
CA GLU A 742 9.32 -9.55 31.98
C GLU A 742 9.95 -9.32 30.61
N GLN A 743 10.95 -10.11 30.21
CA GLN A 743 11.53 -10.06 28.87
C GLN A 743 10.46 -10.34 27.80
N ASP A 744 9.66 -11.39 28.01
CA ASP A 744 8.54 -11.74 27.14
C ASP A 744 7.38 -10.73 27.20
N GLU A 745 7.08 -10.09 28.34
CA GLU A 745 6.02 -9.07 28.38
C GLU A 745 6.45 -7.80 27.62
N PHE A 746 7.68 -7.33 27.85
CA PHE A 746 8.11 -6.00 27.40
C PHE A 746 8.61 -5.95 25.96
N TRP A 747 9.05 -7.08 25.38
CA TRP A 747 9.53 -7.34 24.01
C TRP A 747 9.94 -6.11 23.15
N MET A 748 11.18 -6.10 22.68
CA MET A 748 11.67 -5.13 21.68
C MET A 748 12.14 -5.86 20.41
N PRO A 749 11.99 -5.30 19.20
CA PRO A 749 12.56 -5.89 18.00
C PRO A 749 14.09 -5.75 17.97
N ALA A 750 14.80 -6.80 17.57
CA ALA A 750 16.27 -6.79 17.45
C ALA A 750 16.82 -5.80 16.40
N THR A 751 15.99 -5.36 15.44
CA THR A 751 16.38 -4.46 14.33
C THR A 751 15.43 -3.28 14.17
N ASN A 752 15.89 -2.19 13.54
CA ASN A 752 15.08 -1.01 13.24
C ASN A 752 14.32 -1.11 11.89
N ASP A 753 14.30 -2.31 11.29
CA ASP A 753 13.86 -2.55 9.91
C ASP A 753 12.44 -2.05 9.61
N ALA A 754 11.57 -2.01 10.62
CA ALA A 754 10.22 -1.46 10.52
C ALA A 754 10.22 0.05 10.18
N ASN A 755 11.09 0.82 10.84
CA ASN A 755 11.25 2.26 10.64
C ASN A 755 12.02 2.58 9.35
N GLU A 756 13.17 1.94 9.14
CA GLU A 756 13.99 2.10 7.93
C GLU A 756 13.13 1.83 6.66
N SER A 757 12.26 0.81 6.73
CA SER A 757 11.26 0.49 5.71
C SER A 757 10.18 1.56 5.53
N ALA A 758 9.74 2.23 6.59
CA ALA A 758 8.72 3.28 6.52
C ALA A 758 9.29 4.57 5.90
N LEU A 759 10.48 4.99 6.35
CA LEU A 759 11.21 6.15 5.82
C LEU A 759 11.67 5.92 4.38
N GLY A 760 12.24 4.74 4.07
CA GLY A 760 12.50 4.32 2.69
C GLY A 760 11.23 4.29 1.84
N GLY A 761 10.10 3.93 2.44
CA GLY A 761 8.76 3.99 1.85
C GLY A 761 8.33 5.41 1.45
N VAL A 762 8.65 6.44 2.25
CA VAL A 762 8.42 7.86 1.89
C VAL A 762 9.18 8.20 0.61
N ARG A 763 10.48 7.92 0.58
CA ARG A 763 11.38 8.22 -0.56
C ARG A 763 10.92 7.55 -1.86
N VAL A 764 10.51 6.28 -1.79
CA VAL A 764 9.98 5.53 -2.95
C VAL A 764 8.60 6.07 -3.36
N ASN A 765 7.71 6.36 -2.41
CA ASN A 765 6.37 6.89 -2.71
C ASN A 765 6.45 8.33 -3.30
N ALA A 766 7.35 9.19 -2.81
CA ALA A 766 7.56 10.52 -3.36
C ALA A 766 8.05 10.47 -4.82
N SER A 767 8.92 9.51 -5.14
CA SER A 767 9.41 9.28 -6.51
C SER A 767 8.31 8.74 -7.43
N ALA A 768 7.51 7.77 -6.97
CA ALA A 768 6.46 7.14 -7.78
C ALA A 768 5.13 7.93 -7.83
N ARG A 769 4.89 8.84 -6.86
CA ARG A 769 3.63 9.56 -6.67
C ARG A 769 3.89 10.97 -6.09
N PRO A 770 4.60 11.87 -6.80
CA PRO A 770 5.04 13.16 -6.25
C PRO A 770 3.89 14.10 -5.83
N ASN A 771 2.69 13.93 -6.38
CA ASN A 771 1.50 14.70 -6.02
C ASN A 771 0.71 14.12 -4.83
N GLN A 772 1.16 13.03 -4.20
CA GLN A 772 0.49 12.43 -3.03
C GLN A 772 0.99 13.11 -1.75
N THR A 773 0.09 13.54 -0.87
CA THR A 773 0.48 14.22 0.38
C THR A 773 1.09 13.25 1.40
N LEU A 774 1.87 13.78 2.35
CA LEU A 774 2.43 12.99 3.45
C LEU A 774 1.33 12.34 4.28
N HIS A 775 0.25 13.06 4.61
CA HIS A 775 -0.91 12.50 5.30
C HIS A 775 -1.59 11.36 4.50
N GLN A 776 -1.66 11.44 3.16
CA GLN A 776 -2.14 10.32 2.34
C GLN A 776 -1.17 9.13 2.34
N PHE A 777 0.14 9.36 2.52
CA PHE A 777 1.13 8.29 2.70
C PHE A 777 0.98 7.64 4.08
N GLU A 778 1.02 8.42 5.15
CA GLU A 778 0.77 8.03 6.55
C GLU A 778 -0.48 7.14 6.64
N ALA A 779 -1.63 7.62 6.14
CA ALA A 779 -2.89 6.89 6.22
C ALA A 779 -2.90 5.55 5.44
N LYS A 780 -2.13 5.44 4.35
CA LYS A 780 -1.92 4.17 3.63
C LYS A 780 -1.00 3.23 4.41
N ASP A 781 0.11 3.76 4.93
CA ASP A 781 1.17 2.95 5.52
C ASP A 781 0.76 2.42 6.90
N MET A 782 0.17 3.26 7.76
CA MET A 782 -0.45 2.82 9.02
C MET A 782 -1.49 1.73 8.78
N PHE A 783 -2.44 1.93 7.86
CA PHE A 783 -3.50 0.95 7.59
C PHE A 783 -2.95 -0.39 7.09
N ARG A 784 -1.85 -0.37 6.31
CA ARG A 784 -1.16 -1.59 5.85
C ARG A 784 -0.40 -2.27 6.99
N ARG A 785 0.42 -1.54 7.74
CA ARG A 785 1.31 -2.10 8.77
C ARG A 785 0.56 -2.58 10.02
N ASN A 786 -0.57 -1.94 10.32
CA ASN A 786 -1.37 -2.28 11.50
C ASN A 786 -2.43 -3.37 11.19
N ASP A 787 -2.45 -3.90 9.96
CA ASP A 787 -3.53 -4.75 9.40
C ASP A 787 -4.94 -4.27 9.78
N THR A 788 -5.16 -2.96 9.65
CA THR A 788 -6.38 -2.31 10.12
C THR A 788 -7.64 -2.82 9.40
N GLN A 789 -7.50 -3.48 8.25
CA GLN A 789 -8.62 -4.15 7.58
C GLN A 789 -9.18 -5.28 8.44
N GLN A 790 -8.33 -6.11 9.06
CA GLN A 790 -8.78 -7.20 9.94
C GLN A 790 -9.53 -6.64 11.16
N PHE A 791 -8.99 -5.61 11.81
CA PHE A 791 -9.65 -4.93 12.92
C PHE A 791 -11.01 -4.34 12.50
N VAL A 792 -11.06 -3.60 11.38
CA VAL A 792 -12.31 -2.99 10.89
C VAL A 792 -13.37 -4.05 10.55
N ASP A 793 -12.99 -5.18 9.95
CA ASP A 793 -13.96 -6.23 9.59
C ASP A 793 -14.45 -7.04 10.81
N GLN A 794 -13.76 -6.99 11.95
CA GLN A 794 -14.15 -7.66 13.20
C GLN A 794 -14.92 -6.74 14.17
N GLU A 795 -14.52 -5.47 14.29
CA GLU A 795 -14.87 -4.60 15.43
C GLU A 795 -15.74 -3.38 15.08
N PHE A 796 -15.84 -2.99 13.79
CA PHE A 796 -16.64 -1.82 13.40
C PHE A 796 -18.10 -2.15 13.12
N ILE A 797 -19.00 -1.34 13.66
CA ILE A 797 -20.42 -1.31 13.29
C ILE A 797 -20.73 -0.11 12.37
N ALA A 798 -21.99 -0.01 11.94
CA ALA A 798 -22.45 1.07 11.05
C ALA A 798 -22.17 2.49 11.59
N GLU A 799 -22.09 2.66 12.90
CA GLU A 799 -21.77 3.93 13.58
C GLU A 799 -20.29 4.30 13.49
N ASP A 800 -19.37 3.36 13.65
CA ASP A 800 -17.92 3.64 13.54
C ASP A 800 -17.58 4.02 12.11
N HIS A 801 -18.12 3.27 11.14
CA HIS A 801 -18.07 3.65 9.74
C HIS A 801 -18.68 5.04 9.47
N LYS A 802 -19.68 5.49 10.24
CA LYS A 802 -20.25 6.85 10.15
C LYS A 802 -19.31 7.89 10.76
N PHE A 803 -18.67 7.58 11.89
CA PHE A 803 -17.71 8.43 12.58
C PHE A 803 -16.43 8.66 11.76
N VAL A 804 -15.76 7.60 11.29
CA VAL A 804 -14.52 7.77 10.49
C VAL A 804 -14.78 8.53 9.18
N ARG A 805 -15.98 8.36 8.58
CA ARG A 805 -16.46 9.15 7.44
C ARG A 805 -16.73 10.62 7.76
N GLY A 806 -16.87 10.99 9.03
CA GLY A 806 -16.97 12.36 9.53
C GLY A 806 -15.58 12.95 9.76
N GLU A 807 -14.79 12.32 10.62
CA GLU A 807 -13.43 12.74 10.98
C GLU A 807 -12.52 12.90 9.75
N ALA A 808 -12.55 11.94 8.81
CA ALA A 808 -11.79 12.04 7.56
C ALA A 808 -12.19 13.23 6.67
N ARG A 809 -13.39 13.83 6.86
CA ARG A 809 -13.77 15.09 6.18
C ARG A 809 -13.24 16.31 6.92
N LEU A 810 -13.24 16.29 8.26
CA LEU A 810 -12.69 17.37 9.08
C LEU A 810 -11.17 17.48 8.85
N LEU A 811 -10.46 16.35 8.89
CA LEU A 811 -9.02 16.27 8.63
C LEU A 811 -8.65 16.62 7.17
N GLN A 812 -9.52 16.34 6.20
CA GLN A 812 -9.33 16.87 4.84
C GLN A 812 -9.64 18.37 4.72
N ALA A 813 -10.50 18.93 5.59
CA ALA A 813 -10.88 20.34 5.56
C ALA A 813 -9.82 21.25 6.19
N SER A 814 -9.10 20.79 7.23
CA SER A 814 -7.99 21.53 7.85
C SER A 814 -6.75 21.65 6.96
N ARG A 815 -6.62 20.82 5.92
CA ARG A 815 -5.52 20.79 4.94
C ARG A 815 -4.13 20.61 5.60
N PRO A 816 -3.88 19.50 6.33
CA PRO A 816 -2.66 19.30 7.11
C PRO A 816 -1.35 19.51 6.33
N GLN A 817 -1.30 19.11 5.05
CA GLN A 817 -0.13 19.35 4.20
C GLN A 817 0.22 20.85 4.05
N ARG A 818 -0.78 21.73 3.98
CA ARG A 818 -0.56 23.19 3.88
C ARG A 818 -0.17 23.80 5.22
N GLN A 819 -0.68 23.25 6.33
CA GLN A 819 -0.30 23.64 7.68
C GLN A 819 1.18 23.29 7.94
N LEU A 820 1.62 22.09 7.55
CA LEU A 820 3.02 21.66 7.58
C LEU A 820 3.92 22.57 6.73
N GLN A 821 3.55 22.83 5.48
CA GLN A 821 4.32 23.72 4.58
C GLN A 821 4.47 25.14 5.14
N HIS A 822 3.42 25.68 5.76
CA HIS A 822 3.48 27.00 6.41
C HIS A 822 4.36 26.97 7.68
N ALA A 823 4.31 25.88 8.46
CA ALA A 823 5.14 25.74 9.66
C ALA A 823 6.64 25.67 9.31
N GLN A 824 7.00 24.96 8.22
CA GLN A 824 8.37 24.90 7.74
C GLN A 824 8.88 26.28 7.30
N VAL A 825 8.15 26.98 6.43
CA VAL A 825 8.57 28.33 5.97
C VAL A 825 8.79 29.31 7.13
N VAL A 826 7.91 29.30 8.13
CA VAL A 826 8.07 30.15 9.33
C VAL A 826 9.28 29.73 10.19
N HIS A 827 9.59 28.43 10.26
CA HIS A 827 10.79 27.95 10.93
C HIS A 827 12.06 28.40 10.18
N ASP A 828 12.09 28.22 8.86
CA ASP A 828 13.21 28.59 7.99
C ASP A 828 13.47 30.12 8.02
N GLU A 829 12.41 30.94 8.05
CA GLU A 829 12.49 32.40 8.22
C GLU A 829 13.05 32.81 9.60
N GLU A 830 12.73 32.07 10.66
CA GLU A 830 13.26 32.29 12.01
C GLU A 830 14.70 31.78 12.15
N GLU A 831 15.07 30.72 11.45
CA GLU A 831 16.45 30.23 11.40
C GLU A 831 17.35 31.18 10.59
N ALA A 832 16.88 31.66 9.43
CA ALA A 832 17.58 32.67 8.64
C ALA A 832 17.85 33.95 9.45
N ARG A 833 16.85 34.47 10.18
CA ARG A 833 17.02 35.64 11.06
C ARG A 833 18.00 35.38 12.22
N ARG A 834 18.00 34.18 12.81
CA ARG A 834 18.99 33.79 13.83
C ARG A 834 20.41 33.71 13.27
N HIS A 835 20.58 33.18 12.05
CA HIS A 835 21.88 33.16 11.39
C HIS A 835 22.37 34.56 11.01
N GLN A 836 21.51 35.42 10.47
CA GLN A 836 21.83 36.84 10.19
C GLN A 836 22.27 37.57 11.46
N ALA A 837 21.50 37.49 12.56
CA ALA A 837 21.87 38.14 13.82
C ALA A 837 23.17 37.57 14.43
N SER A 838 23.48 36.29 14.22
CA SER A 838 24.73 35.66 14.64
C SER A 838 25.92 36.14 13.80
N GLU A 839 25.74 36.27 12.48
CA GLU A 839 26.72 36.83 11.56
C GLU A 839 26.99 38.31 11.85
N GLU A 840 25.96 39.13 12.00
CA GLU A 840 26.06 40.53 12.43
C GLU A 840 26.84 40.66 13.74
N GLN A 841 26.52 39.84 14.75
CA GLN A 841 27.24 39.85 16.03
C GLN A 841 28.70 39.38 15.88
N SER A 842 28.98 38.42 15.00
CA SER A 842 30.34 37.94 14.71
C SER A 842 31.16 39.02 14.00
N ASN A 843 30.58 39.68 13.00
CA ASN A 843 31.17 40.77 12.25
C ASN A 843 31.40 42.01 13.13
N ALA A 844 30.46 42.35 14.01
CA ALA A 844 30.64 43.41 15.01
C ALA A 844 31.79 43.09 15.99
N LYS A 845 31.87 41.86 16.51
CA LYS A 845 32.99 41.40 17.36
C LYS A 845 34.34 41.36 16.63
N ALA A 846 34.34 41.06 15.33
CA ALA A 846 35.53 41.10 14.50
C ALA A 846 36.01 42.55 14.26
N LEU A 847 35.09 43.46 13.93
CA LEU A 847 35.35 44.88 13.74
C LEU A 847 35.80 45.55 15.05
N GLU A 848 35.15 45.27 16.18
CA GLU A 848 35.58 45.74 17.51
C GLU A 848 37.02 45.28 17.82
N ARG A 849 37.32 43.98 17.57
CA ARG A 849 38.67 43.44 17.74
C ARG A 849 39.69 44.10 16.82
N GLN A 850 39.32 44.38 15.57
CA GLN A 850 40.19 45.07 14.61
C GLN A 850 40.47 46.52 15.06
N ILE A 851 39.44 47.28 15.41
CA ILE A 851 39.56 48.64 15.97
C ILE A 851 40.44 48.62 17.22
N LYS A 852 40.29 47.62 18.10
CA LYS A 852 41.13 47.48 19.30
C LYS A 852 42.59 47.17 18.96
N LEU A 853 42.86 46.34 17.96
CA LEU A 853 44.20 46.03 17.46
C LEU A 853 44.86 47.25 16.79
N ASP A 854 44.15 47.98 15.93
CA ASP A 854 44.66 49.16 15.24
C ASP A 854 44.94 50.32 16.22
N ASN A 855 44.18 50.44 17.33
CA ASN A 855 44.46 51.38 18.42
C ASN A 855 45.53 50.90 19.43
N THR A 856 46.03 49.67 19.33
CA THR A 856 47.03 49.14 20.26
C THR A 856 48.44 49.54 19.83
N VAL A 857 49.03 50.51 20.52
CA VAL A 857 50.45 50.87 20.33
C VAL A 857 51.35 49.76 20.89
N LEU A 858 52.22 49.20 20.05
CA LEU A 858 53.16 48.14 20.43
C LEU A 858 54.17 48.64 21.47
N ILE A 859 54.31 47.92 22.59
CA ILE A 859 55.37 48.13 23.56
C ILE A 859 56.61 47.36 23.12
N THR A 860 57.63 48.08 22.68
CA THR A 860 58.92 47.54 22.20
C THR A 860 60.00 47.42 23.29
N ASP A 861 59.65 47.74 24.54
CA ASP A 861 60.56 47.80 25.68
C ASP A 861 60.13 46.81 26.77
N ALA A 862 61.02 45.88 27.12
CA ALA A 862 60.77 44.80 28.07
C ALA A 862 60.57 45.27 29.53
N GLU A 863 61.05 46.44 29.92
CA GLU A 863 60.85 46.99 31.27
C GLU A 863 59.48 47.64 31.41
N LYS A 864 58.99 48.29 30.34
CA LYS A 864 57.68 48.96 30.29
C LYS A 864 56.46 48.04 30.48
N PHE A 865 56.64 46.72 30.53
CA PHE A 865 55.57 45.77 30.91
C PHE A 865 55.32 45.69 32.43
N VAL A 866 56.23 46.21 33.27
CA VAL A 866 56.03 46.21 34.73
C VAL A 866 54.91 47.19 35.10
N GLY A 867 53.90 46.70 35.85
CA GLY A 867 52.74 47.50 36.27
C GLY A 867 51.63 47.66 35.22
N VAL A 868 51.77 47.11 34.02
CA VAL A 868 50.74 47.21 32.97
C VAL A 868 49.49 46.41 33.35
N ARG A 869 48.31 47.01 33.12
CA ARG A 869 47.00 46.38 33.42
C ARG A 869 46.78 45.12 32.57
N LYS A 870 46.09 44.13 33.15
CA LYS A 870 45.81 42.80 32.55
C LYS A 870 45.30 42.88 31.12
N ASP A 871 44.38 43.80 30.84
CA ASP A 871 43.71 43.89 29.55
C ASP A 871 44.65 44.47 28.48
N ALA A 872 45.49 45.44 28.84
CA ALA A 872 46.53 45.94 27.95
C ALA A 872 47.60 44.88 27.66
N LEU A 873 47.97 44.02 28.64
CA LEU A 873 48.85 42.86 28.37
C LEU A 873 48.20 41.83 27.42
N ILE A 874 46.88 41.64 27.53
CA ILE A 874 46.09 40.81 26.60
C ILE A 874 46.08 41.42 25.20
N ASP A 875 45.92 42.74 25.08
CA ASP A 875 45.89 43.44 23.81
C ASP A 875 47.26 43.44 23.12
N GLN A 876 48.36 43.57 23.87
CA GLN A 876 49.71 43.35 23.34
C GLN A 876 49.88 41.92 22.79
N LEU A 877 49.51 40.88 23.55
CA LEU A 877 49.57 39.48 23.06
C LEU A 877 48.69 39.25 21.82
N ASN A 878 47.54 39.90 21.75
CA ASN A 878 46.68 39.87 20.57
C ASN A 878 47.31 40.60 19.38
N TYR A 879 48.00 41.73 19.58
CA TYR A 879 48.73 42.45 18.54
C TYR A 879 49.87 41.60 17.97
N TRP A 880 50.66 40.96 18.82
CA TRP A 880 51.68 39.99 18.41
C TRP A 880 51.07 38.85 17.60
N ARG A 881 49.96 38.24 18.06
CA ARG A 881 49.32 37.09 17.38
C ARG A 881 48.63 37.45 16.05
N HIS A 882 48.00 38.63 15.96
CA HIS A 882 47.07 38.96 14.86
C HIS A 882 47.53 40.08 13.94
N ARG A 883 48.46 40.95 14.36
CA ARG A 883 49.02 42.03 13.51
C ARG A 883 50.47 41.77 13.10
N LEU A 884 51.27 41.19 13.99
CA LEU A 884 52.65 40.76 13.68
C LEU A 884 52.75 39.27 13.28
N LEU A 885 51.65 38.53 13.42
CA LEU A 885 51.53 37.10 13.10
C LEU A 885 52.55 36.19 13.84
N ALA A 886 53.02 36.58 15.02
CA ALA A 886 53.89 35.75 15.83
C ALA A 886 53.15 34.53 16.42
N LYS A 887 53.89 33.43 16.63
CA LYS A 887 53.40 32.20 17.27
C LYS A 887 53.14 32.39 18.77
N VAL A 888 51.99 32.97 19.11
CA VAL A 888 51.56 33.24 20.50
C VAL A 888 50.41 32.32 20.90
N GLU A 889 50.60 31.51 21.95
CA GLU A 889 49.54 30.65 22.50
C GLU A 889 48.30 31.45 22.93
N PRO A 890 47.07 30.87 22.88
CA PRO A 890 45.85 31.57 23.25
C PRO A 890 45.86 32.10 24.69
N ASN A 891 45.22 33.26 24.91
CA ASN A 891 45.20 33.95 26.22
C ASN A 891 44.59 33.09 27.36
N THR A 892 43.78 32.08 27.01
CA THR A 892 43.24 31.07 27.94
C THR A 892 44.32 30.16 28.53
N LYS A 893 45.37 29.84 27.76
CA LYS A 893 46.53 29.04 28.22
C LYS A 893 47.57 29.86 28.99
N ILE A 894 47.50 31.20 28.96
CA ILE A 894 48.40 32.11 29.66
C ILE A 894 47.61 32.91 30.71
N PRO A 895 47.04 32.28 31.77
CA PRO A 895 46.01 32.92 32.60
C PRO A 895 46.53 34.03 33.52
N LYS A 896 47.71 33.89 34.14
CA LYS A 896 48.25 34.87 35.11
C LYS A 896 48.88 36.07 34.39
N ASN A 897 49.12 37.17 35.10
CA ASN A 897 49.75 38.36 34.50
C ASN A 897 51.27 38.20 34.34
N VAL A 898 51.93 37.52 35.28
CA VAL A 898 53.38 37.23 35.24
C VAL A 898 53.72 36.44 33.97
N ASP A 899 52.96 35.39 33.70
CA ASP A 899 53.12 34.52 32.53
C ASP A 899 52.96 35.30 31.20
N LYS A 900 52.02 36.26 31.13
CA LYS A 900 51.86 37.16 29.96
C LYS A 900 53.07 38.07 29.77
N VAL A 901 53.60 38.65 30.85
CA VAL A 901 54.80 39.50 30.79
C VAL A 901 56.02 38.68 30.39
N ALA A 902 56.15 37.44 30.86
CA ALA A 902 57.22 36.53 30.45
C ALA A 902 57.15 36.20 28.96
N GLU A 903 55.97 35.86 28.43
CA GLU A 903 55.80 35.57 27.00
C GLU A 903 56.02 36.81 26.12
N LEU A 904 55.54 38.00 26.53
CA LEU A 904 55.81 39.26 25.82
C LEU A 904 57.30 39.63 25.80
N ARG A 905 58.02 39.40 26.91
CA ARG A 905 59.48 39.60 26.98
C ARG A 905 60.24 38.62 26.09
N LYS A 906 59.82 37.35 26.07
CA LYS A 906 60.34 36.32 25.15
C LYS A 906 60.10 36.70 23.68
N LEU A 907 58.93 37.22 23.34
CA LEU A 907 58.61 37.70 21.99
C LEU A 907 59.50 38.89 21.58
N LEU A 908 59.75 39.87 22.47
CA LEU A 908 60.71 40.96 22.19
C LEU A 908 62.17 40.48 22.08
N ALA A 909 62.56 39.45 22.84
CA ALA A 909 63.91 38.89 22.78
C ALA A 909 64.16 38.09 21.49
N LEU A 910 63.12 37.44 20.95
CA LEU A 910 63.15 36.74 19.65
C LEU A 910 63.01 37.72 18.47
N PHE A 911 62.16 38.73 18.60
CA PHE A 911 61.81 39.68 17.53
C PHE A 911 62.01 41.15 17.99
N PRO A 912 63.26 41.62 18.11
CA PRO A 912 63.56 42.99 18.54
C PRO A 912 62.80 44.04 17.72
N GLY A 913 62.20 45.02 18.41
CA GLY A 913 61.42 46.08 17.77
C GLY A 913 60.08 45.66 17.14
N GLY A 914 59.67 44.39 17.24
CA GLY A 914 58.42 43.89 16.66
C GLY A 914 58.53 43.27 15.28
N VAL A 915 59.75 43.05 14.76
CA VAL A 915 59.96 42.54 13.40
C VAL A 915 59.96 41.01 13.38
N VAL A 916 58.82 40.40 13.02
CA VAL A 916 58.69 38.95 12.84
C VAL A 916 59.10 38.57 11.40
N PRO A 917 60.13 37.70 11.21
CA PRO A 917 60.53 37.19 9.90
C PRO A 917 59.40 36.43 9.21
N GLU A 918 59.33 36.49 7.88
CA GLU A 918 58.22 35.90 7.11
C GLU A 918 58.12 34.38 7.27
N SER A 919 59.25 33.70 7.45
CA SER A 919 59.35 32.27 7.77
C SER A 919 58.82 31.88 9.16
N GLU A 920 58.63 32.84 10.06
CA GLU A 920 58.17 32.61 11.44
C GLU A 920 56.75 33.17 11.69
N ARG A 921 56.13 33.78 10.67
CA ARG A 921 54.74 34.25 10.74
C ARG A 921 53.77 33.08 10.69
N THR A 922 53.07 32.85 11.79
CA THR A 922 51.92 31.93 11.80
C THR A 922 50.73 32.57 11.09
N ILE A 923 50.44 32.08 9.88
CA ILE A 923 49.17 32.37 9.19
C ILE A 923 48.01 31.99 10.12
N PRO A 924 47.04 32.86 10.36
CA PRO A 924 45.98 32.60 11.35
C PRO A 924 45.07 31.46 10.87
N LYS A 925 44.85 30.46 11.73
CA LYS A 925 43.80 29.45 11.51
C LYS A 925 42.43 30.10 11.64
N GLY A 926 41.80 30.37 10.50
CA GLY A 926 40.44 30.87 10.38
C GLY A 926 39.92 30.67 8.96
N LYS A 927 38.60 30.85 8.77
CA LYS A 927 38.05 31.06 7.42
C LYS A 927 38.77 32.28 6.82
N GLY A 928 39.09 32.22 5.52
CA GLY A 928 40.04 33.14 4.90
C GLY A 928 39.69 34.62 5.14
N HIS A 929 40.71 35.47 5.16
CA HIS A 929 40.54 36.93 5.12
C HIS A 929 40.04 37.36 3.73
N THR A 930 38.79 37.03 3.42
CA THR A 930 37.99 37.85 2.53
C THR A 930 38.04 39.27 3.09
N LEU A 931 38.22 40.26 2.21
CA LEU A 931 37.87 41.64 2.54
C LEU A 931 36.41 41.69 3.01
N ILE A 932 36.02 42.73 3.76
CA ILE A 932 34.63 42.89 4.21
C ILE A 932 33.76 43.24 2.99
N VAL A 933 33.34 42.19 2.29
CA VAL A 933 32.42 42.17 1.17
C VAL A 933 31.04 41.90 1.77
N GLY A 934 30.35 42.96 2.16
CA GLY A 934 29.00 42.87 2.72
C GLY A 934 28.00 42.33 1.67
N PRO A 935 26.79 41.94 2.09
CA PRO A 935 25.80 41.32 1.20
C PRO A 935 25.43 42.19 -0.01
N GLU A 936 25.57 43.52 0.08
CA GLU A 936 25.40 44.42 -1.07
C GLU A 936 26.29 44.05 -2.28
N ALA A 937 27.53 43.62 -2.06
CA ALA A 937 28.43 43.27 -3.16
C ALA A 937 28.14 41.88 -3.77
N VAL A 938 27.63 40.94 -2.97
CA VAL A 938 27.10 39.65 -3.50
C VAL A 938 25.79 39.87 -4.26
N LEU A 939 25.01 40.89 -3.90
CA LEU A 939 23.81 41.30 -4.61
C LEU A 939 24.09 42.16 -5.86
N GLN A 940 25.25 42.81 -5.97
CA GLN A 940 25.66 43.60 -7.13
C GLN A 940 26.08 42.74 -8.33
N ASP A 941 26.65 41.55 -8.10
CA ASP A 941 27.03 40.61 -9.16
C ASP A 941 25.86 39.75 -9.70
N MET A 942 24.66 39.84 -9.10
CA MET A 942 23.48 39.22 -9.70
C MET A 942 22.88 40.12 -10.80
N PRO A 943 22.84 39.69 -12.07
CA PRO A 943 22.25 40.50 -13.13
C PRO A 943 20.76 40.74 -12.85
N SER A 944 20.34 41.99 -12.97
CA SER A 944 18.98 42.42 -12.67
C SER A 944 17.98 41.90 -13.73
N ILE A 945 17.43 40.71 -13.49
CA ILE A 945 16.40 40.10 -14.34
C ILE A 945 15.12 40.94 -14.28
N SER A 946 14.99 41.91 -15.19
CA SER A 946 13.73 42.59 -15.46
C SER A 946 12.75 41.58 -16.04
N ILE A 947 11.63 41.34 -15.34
CA ILE A 947 10.57 40.44 -15.82
C ILE A 947 9.80 41.13 -16.96
N ALA A 948 10.31 40.96 -18.18
CA ALA A 948 9.61 41.26 -19.42
C ALA A 948 8.83 40.02 -19.90
N SER A 949 7.61 40.22 -20.38
CA SER A 949 6.67 39.15 -20.68
C SER A 949 6.92 38.48 -22.04
N THR A 950 6.74 37.15 -22.08
CA THR A 950 6.42 36.33 -23.27
C THR A 950 7.33 36.43 -24.50
N GLU A 951 8.04 35.34 -24.80
CA GLU A 951 7.60 34.42 -25.88
C GLU A 951 8.19 33.01 -25.71
N VAL A 952 7.74 32.05 -26.52
CA VAL A 952 8.18 30.63 -26.44
C VAL A 952 9.02 30.29 -27.66
N VAL A 953 10.29 29.97 -27.44
CA VAL A 953 11.17 29.33 -28.43
C VAL A 953 11.91 28.18 -27.76
N ASP A 954 11.87 27.00 -28.40
CA ASP A 954 12.59 25.79 -28.00
C ASP A 954 13.96 25.75 -28.69
N HIS A 955 15.05 25.70 -27.92
CA HIS A 955 16.35 25.26 -28.44
C HIS A 955 17.16 24.51 -27.39
N SER A 956 17.55 23.28 -27.74
CA SER A 956 18.33 22.38 -26.91
C SER A 956 19.84 22.57 -27.10
N VAL A 957 20.52 22.99 -26.04
CA VAL A 957 21.96 22.73 -25.83
C VAL A 957 22.13 22.21 -24.39
N ARG A 958 23.02 21.23 -24.20
CA ARG A 958 23.46 20.78 -22.87
C ARG A 958 24.88 21.25 -22.65
N GLU A 959 25.14 21.84 -21.49
CA GLU A 959 26.47 21.89 -20.90
C GLU A 959 26.43 21.18 -19.55
N GLU A 960 27.53 20.50 -19.19
CA GLU A 960 27.58 19.52 -18.11
C GLU A 960 28.30 20.07 -16.87
N GLU A 961 27.62 20.90 -16.09
CA GLU A 961 28.10 21.29 -14.75
C GLU A 961 27.64 20.26 -13.70
N GLY A 962 28.58 19.39 -13.31
CA GLY A 962 28.35 18.35 -12.31
C GLY A 962 28.88 18.76 -10.93
N GLU A 963 28.02 19.33 -10.08
CA GLU A 963 28.34 19.56 -8.66
C GLU A 963 28.73 18.23 -7.97
N GLU A 964 29.98 18.12 -7.54
CA GLU A 964 30.53 16.95 -6.84
C GLU A 964 30.39 17.14 -5.32
N ILE A 965 29.18 16.93 -4.81
CA ILE A 965 28.88 17.03 -3.37
C ILE A 965 29.51 15.84 -2.62
N ASP A 966 30.68 16.08 -2.00
CA ASP A 966 31.44 15.12 -1.19
C ASP A 966 30.78 14.91 0.20
N LEU A 967 29.58 14.32 0.20
CA LEU A 967 28.82 13.96 1.40
C LEU A 967 29.22 12.57 1.90
N LEU A 968 30.23 12.51 2.77
CA LEU A 968 30.40 11.57 3.90
C LEU A 968 31.71 11.91 4.67
N TYR A 969 31.74 11.68 5.99
CA TYR A 969 32.85 11.94 6.94
C TYR A 969 33.03 13.35 7.54
N GLU A 970 31.99 14.19 7.58
CA GLU A 970 31.88 15.23 8.62
C GLU A 970 30.67 14.93 9.53
N SER A 971 30.94 14.24 10.64
CA SER A 971 30.01 14.05 11.77
C SER A 971 30.83 13.93 13.06
N GLU A 972 30.87 15.00 13.85
CA GLU A 972 31.40 15.06 15.22
C GLU A 972 32.82 14.47 15.42
N VAL A 973 33.83 15.29 15.13
CA VAL A 973 35.13 15.23 15.82
C VAL A 973 35.38 16.58 16.48
N ASP A 974 34.95 16.70 17.73
CA ASP A 974 35.52 17.55 18.79
C ASP A 974 34.87 17.13 20.12
N ASP A 975 35.68 16.76 21.12
CA ASP A 975 35.37 16.46 22.54
C ASP A 975 34.14 15.60 22.92
N ILE A 976 34.34 14.27 23.04
CA ILE A 976 33.94 13.40 24.19
C ILE A 976 34.89 12.18 24.27
#